data_AF-A9F954-F1
#
_entry.id   AF-A9F954-F1
#
_cell.length_a   1.000
_cell.length_b   1.000
_cell.length_c   1.000
_cell.angle_alpha   90.00
_cell.angle_beta   90.00
_cell.angle_gamma   90.00
#
_symmetry.space_group_name_H-M   'P 1'
#
loop_
_entity.id
_entity.type
_entity.pdbx_description
1 polymer ?
#
loop_
_entity_poly.entity_id
_entity_poly.type
_entity_poly.pdbx_seq_one_letter_code
_entity_poly.pdbx_strand_id
1 'polypeptide(L)'
;MLKRPVALAVSCLALLWAFAVVVALPRAARADTVIAGGNIVDTTWTPAGSPFIVQDDITVPAGAKLTILAGTEVRFAWGDGHGSGSDSYRVEMYIRGTLEVAGTATSPVIFRSAAASGVGGWYGVIVDAPTAVLTANDLVVQNAWYGVHVTNSAVTLNRVVTHTNSTGILISENGSATLTGCISRHNEGIGLYVTALDGVSTVSVSGSTIHANGRAGVSVQASTTRASATVDIKDTIITNNTTDGVYRRTTEGTTNVTVTHSNVWGNGRNYNGVSPGEGTLSANPLYVDASQNLRLTSNSPSRFAGEAGNDIGALPYAGDPTPQLVGVLWTDLTLTLAGKPQGVYSVPGDLTVAPGVTLTLEPGVQLAFGTSDIMASLKNLQATEFVVRGTLKAGGTPARPVVLTSTGTAAGSFWGVRLEPSSTGHVFSNAVISEAMYGIYAEQGTHVIDGLTVHTSWHGMYLTGSASAAVTNTILRNNTFDGLRVLISSQDVSAVSTVTLTNATIHANQRDGVFIQSNGSSSATVFITNSIVTNNTSHGVFRQPGPGPGTSSVTITRSNLWGHLTNHSGVNATAGLTSVDPRYVAAPANLKLQAMSPCIDAGTAEGAPSHDIEGNPRPLDGDLLNGPAFDMGAYEFAPPAVVCGDGIVGRGEMCDDGPENGQYGRCRADCSGAGPFCGDGATSGPEACDDGNVSDEDGCLTTCVAASCGDGFVQADVEQCDDGNASDEDGCLTTCVAASCGDGFVQADVEQCDDGNASDEDGCLTTCVAASCGDGFVQADVEQCDDGNASDEDGCLATCVAASCGDGFVQADVEQCDDGNASDEDGCLTTCVAASCGDGFVQADVEQCDDGNASDTDACVAGCKLAACGDGFVQADVEPCDDGNGVAGDGCSEACLLEGGAAGQGGGGAGGQDTSGQGGAGGDGAGGQDTSGQGGAGGDGAGGQDTSGQGGAGGGDSSGGADGGEVQGGAGGNDGSGGRGAQGGDASPGGPGGSSDDGGGCGCRVAGADDSSTAQGALALGGLAIAIARRRRARRS
;
A
#
# COMPACT_ATOMS: atom_id res chain seq x y z
N MET A 1 17.66 -21.82 31.64
CA MET A 1 18.57 -21.83 32.80
C MET A 1 18.30 -20.59 33.65
N LEU A 2 18.30 -20.70 35.00
CA LEU A 2 18.21 -19.58 35.98
C LEU A 2 16.95 -18.67 35.86
N LYS A 3 16.45 -17.98 36.89
CA LYS A 3 16.47 -18.14 38.37
C LYS A 3 15.14 -17.54 38.89
N ARG A 4 14.38 -18.24 39.74
CA ARG A 4 13.22 -17.65 40.45
C ARG A 4 13.65 -17.16 41.85
N PRO A 5 13.28 -15.94 42.29
CA PRO A 5 13.49 -15.52 43.67
C PRO A 5 12.42 -16.13 44.59
N VAL A 6 12.85 -16.84 45.64
CA VAL A 6 11.95 -17.38 46.67
C VAL A 6 11.77 -16.35 47.77
N ALA A 7 10.66 -15.60 47.73
CA ALA A 7 10.37 -14.53 48.70
C ALA A 7 8.94 -14.52 49.28
N LEU A 8 7.94 -15.11 48.60
CA LEU A 8 6.53 -15.05 49.04
C LEU A 8 6.14 -16.11 50.12
N ALA A 9 6.91 -17.19 50.25
CA ALA A 9 6.48 -18.35 51.05
C ALA A 9 6.38 -18.09 52.57
N VAL A 10 7.19 -17.18 53.11
CA VAL A 10 7.26 -16.91 54.56
C VAL A 10 6.10 -16.02 55.02
N SER A 11 5.72 -15.01 54.23
CA SER A 11 4.62 -14.09 54.56
C SER A 11 3.25 -14.79 54.61
N CYS A 12 3.02 -15.80 53.75
CA CYS A 12 1.76 -16.55 53.76
C CYS A 12 1.53 -17.33 55.07
N LEU A 13 2.57 -17.93 55.68
CA LEU A 13 2.41 -18.62 56.98
C LEU A 13 2.13 -17.63 58.12
N ALA A 14 2.76 -16.45 58.10
CA ALA A 14 2.50 -15.40 59.09
C ALA A 14 1.06 -14.88 58.98
N LEU A 15 0.55 -14.64 57.75
CA LEU A 15 -0.85 -14.28 57.54
C LEU A 15 -1.81 -15.40 57.96
N LEU A 16 -1.51 -16.66 57.67
CA LEU A 16 -2.37 -17.79 58.07
C LEU A 16 -2.47 -17.93 59.60
N TRP A 17 -1.38 -17.71 60.34
CA TRP A 17 -1.44 -17.67 61.82
C TRP A 17 -2.18 -16.44 62.35
N ALA A 18 -1.98 -15.26 61.76
CA ALA A 18 -2.76 -14.07 62.12
C ALA A 18 -4.27 -14.29 61.88
N PHE A 19 -4.64 -14.90 60.76
CA PHE A 19 -6.03 -15.23 60.42
C PHE A 19 -6.61 -16.29 61.38
N ALA A 20 -5.84 -17.31 61.74
CA ALA A 20 -6.25 -18.32 62.72
C ALA A 20 -6.50 -17.71 64.11
N VAL A 21 -5.65 -16.78 64.58
CA VAL A 21 -5.85 -16.07 65.85
C VAL A 21 -7.06 -15.11 65.78
N VAL A 22 -7.28 -14.42 64.67
CA VAL A 22 -8.47 -13.55 64.48
C VAL A 22 -9.77 -14.37 64.40
N VAL A 23 -9.75 -15.58 63.85
CA VAL A 23 -10.89 -16.52 63.84
C VAL A 23 -11.09 -17.21 65.19
N ALA A 24 -10.04 -17.33 66.02
CA ALA A 24 -10.09 -17.90 67.37
C ALA A 24 -10.39 -16.88 68.48
N LEU A 25 -10.40 -15.58 68.18
CA LEU A 25 -11.04 -14.59 69.06
C LEU A 25 -12.53 -14.96 69.19
N PRO A 26 -13.09 -15.07 70.40
CA PRO A 26 -14.53 -15.23 70.53
C PRO A 26 -15.20 -14.01 69.91
N ARG A 27 -16.03 -14.21 68.88
CA ARG A 27 -17.01 -13.20 68.46
C ARG A 27 -17.77 -12.81 69.72
N ALA A 28 -17.60 -11.56 70.16
CA ALA A 28 -18.37 -11.05 71.29
C ALA A 28 -19.84 -11.20 70.94
N ALA A 29 -20.53 -12.09 71.66
CA ALA A 29 -21.96 -12.29 71.52
C ALA A 29 -22.65 -11.03 72.04
N ARG A 30 -22.81 -10.03 71.17
CA ARG A 30 -23.61 -8.85 71.47
C ARG A 30 -25.05 -9.33 71.63
N ALA A 31 -25.56 -9.18 72.83
CA ALA A 31 -26.97 -9.35 73.08
C ALA A 31 -27.73 -8.28 72.28
N ASP A 32 -28.85 -8.67 71.67
CA ASP A 32 -29.78 -7.75 71.05
C ASP A 32 -30.26 -6.73 72.10
N THR A 33 -30.16 -5.43 71.83
CA THR A 33 -30.59 -4.41 72.80
C THR A 33 -32.11 -4.24 72.70
N VAL A 34 -32.84 -4.99 73.51
CA VAL A 34 -34.30 -4.95 73.54
C VAL A 34 -34.81 -3.62 74.11
N ILE A 35 -35.67 -2.94 73.35
CA ILE A 35 -36.39 -1.73 73.72
C ILE A 35 -37.88 -2.08 73.80
N ALA A 36 -38.44 -2.12 75.00
CA ALA A 36 -39.80 -2.61 75.29
C ALA A 36 -40.90 -1.55 75.13
N GLY A 37 -40.70 -0.57 74.25
CA GLY A 37 -41.60 0.58 74.04
C GLY A 37 -41.40 1.74 75.02
N GLY A 38 -42.22 2.77 74.88
CA GLY A 38 -42.31 3.94 75.77
C GLY A 38 -41.43 5.14 75.39
N ASN A 39 -41.22 6.03 76.37
CA ASN A 39 -40.50 7.29 76.16
C ASN A 39 -38.97 7.10 76.16
N ILE A 40 -38.32 7.50 75.07
CA ILE A 40 -36.87 7.52 74.90
C ILE A 40 -36.35 8.94 75.20
N VAL A 41 -35.65 9.10 76.33
CA VAL A 41 -35.21 10.40 76.84
C VAL A 41 -33.69 10.48 76.94
N ASP A 42 -33.10 11.43 76.22
CA ASP A 42 -31.69 11.85 76.29
C ASP A 42 -30.67 10.70 76.17
N THR A 43 -30.91 9.80 75.21
CA THR A 43 -30.06 8.63 74.96
C THR A 43 -29.27 8.74 73.65
N THR A 44 -28.17 7.98 73.58
CA THR A 44 -27.39 7.78 72.35
C THR A 44 -27.28 6.29 72.04
N TRP A 45 -27.80 5.88 70.88
CA TRP A 45 -27.68 4.52 70.36
C TRP A 45 -26.44 4.43 69.47
N THR A 46 -25.69 3.34 69.61
CA THR A 46 -24.39 3.16 68.96
C THR A 46 -24.25 1.74 68.42
N PRO A 47 -23.31 1.48 67.48
CA PRO A 47 -23.06 0.13 66.98
C PRO A 47 -22.73 -0.89 68.07
N ALA A 48 -22.29 -0.45 69.26
CA ALA A 48 -22.00 -1.33 70.39
C ALA A 48 -23.23 -2.05 70.95
N GLY A 49 -24.41 -1.42 70.90
CA GLY A 49 -25.70 -2.03 71.28
C GLY A 49 -26.51 -2.58 70.10
N SER A 50 -25.99 -2.47 68.87
CA SER A 50 -26.68 -2.89 67.66
C SER A 50 -26.74 -4.43 67.54
N PRO A 51 -27.90 -5.02 67.16
CA PRO A 51 -29.15 -4.35 66.78
C PRO A 51 -29.99 -3.94 68.00
N PHE A 52 -30.64 -2.78 67.90
CA PHE A 52 -31.69 -2.37 68.83
C PHE A 52 -33.01 -3.01 68.36
N ILE A 53 -33.68 -3.78 69.23
CA ILE A 53 -34.92 -4.48 68.90
C ILE A 53 -36.08 -3.78 69.61
N VAL A 54 -36.80 -2.95 68.87
CA VAL A 54 -37.97 -2.22 69.34
C VAL A 54 -39.19 -3.14 69.27
N GLN A 55 -39.72 -3.54 70.42
CA GLN A 55 -40.81 -4.52 70.52
C GLN A 55 -42.20 -3.89 70.51
N ASP A 56 -42.29 -2.57 70.71
CA ASP A 56 -43.50 -1.83 71.05
C ASP A 56 -43.26 -0.33 70.83
N ASP A 57 -44.31 0.49 70.72
CA ASP A 57 -44.23 1.90 70.28
C ASP A 57 -43.24 2.73 71.09
N ILE A 58 -42.35 3.46 70.39
CA ILE A 58 -41.41 4.39 71.03
C ILE A 58 -41.72 5.86 70.70
N THR A 59 -41.59 6.72 71.71
CA THR A 59 -41.73 8.17 71.56
C THR A 59 -40.46 8.87 72.04
N VAL A 60 -39.89 9.77 71.24
CA VAL A 60 -38.95 10.79 71.69
C VAL A 60 -39.78 12.02 72.08
N PRO A 61 -40.07 12.28 73.38
CA PRO A 61 -41.01 13.32 73.78
C PRO A 61 -40.44 14.73 73.55
N ALA A 62 -41.32 15.73 73.51
CA ALA A 62 -40.93 17.13 73.33
C ALA A 62 -39.90 17.58 74.39
N GLY A 63 -38.81 18.20 73.92
CA GLY A 63 -37.68 18.62 74.75
C GLY A 63 -36.58 17.57 74.97
N ALA A 64 -36.84 16.28 74.70
CA ALA A 64 -35.83 15.22 74.82
C ALA A 64 -35.10 14.95 73.49
N LYS A 65 -33.93 14.30 73.58
CA LYS A 65 -33.11 13.90 72.41
C LYS A 65 -32.88 12.37 72.32
N LEU A 66 -32.96 11.84 71.10
CA LEU A 66 -32.35 10.57 70.71
C LEU A 66 -31.27 10.84 69.65
N THR A 67 -30.06 10.32 69.88
CA THR A 67 -28.97 10.36 68.89
C THR A 67 -28.64 8.94 68.44
N ILE A 68 -28.48 8.68 67.14
CA ILE A 68 -28.18 7.34 66.60
C ILE A 68 -26.96 7.43 65.68
N LEU A 69 -25.88 6.72 66.02
CA LEU A 69 -24.59 6.84 65.33
C LEU A 69 -24.43 5.85 64.17
N ALA A 70 -23.63 6.23 63.17
CA ALA A 70 -23.23 5.45 62.00
C ALA A 70 -22.96 3.96 62.28
N GLY A 71 -23.54 3.08 61.46
CA GLY A 71 -23.45 1.62 61.60
C GLY A 71 -24.38 1.01 62.65
N THR A 72 -25.30 1.78 63.24
CA THR A 72 -26.34 1.25 64.14
C THR A 72 -27.54 0.73 63.35
N GLU A 73 -27.97 -0.49 63.67
CA GLU A 73 -29.20 -1.10 63.17
C GLU A 73 -30.31 -1.04 64.25
N VAL A 74 -31.52 -0.68 63.82
CA VAL A 74 -32.75 -0.73 64.61
C VAL A 74 -33.76 -1.62 63.87
N ARG A 75 -34.34 -2.59 64.59
CA ARG A 75 -35.39 -3.48 64.07
C ARG A 75 -36.68 -3.30 64.88
N PHE A 76 -37.78 -3.05 64.19
CA PHE A 76 -39.10 -2.85 64.77
C PHE A 76 -39.94 -4.13 64.65
N ALA A 77 -40.57 -4.58 65.74
CA ALA A 77 -41.44 -5.76 65.71
C ALA A 77 -42.67 -5.54 64.81
N TRP A 78 -43.22 -6.65 64.30
CA TRP A 78 -44.39 -6.58 63.42
C TRP A 78 -45.67 -6.20 64.17
N GLY A 79 -45.88 -6.82 65.34
CA GLY A 79 -47.04 -6.57 66.18
C GLY A 79 -46.71 -5.58 67.29
N ASP A 80 -47.55 -4.55 67.41
CA ASP A 80 -47.71 -3.71 68.61
C ASP A 80 -48.12 -4.60 69.81
N GLY A 81 -47.53 -4.34 71.00
CA GLY A 81 -47.75 -5.10 72.22
C GLY A 81 -48.86 -4.57 73.12
N HIS A 82 -49.28 -3.30 72.94
CA HIS A 82 -50.28 -2.61 73.76
C HIS A 82 -51.59 -2.29 73.03
N GLY A 83 -51.60 -2.25 71.70
CA GLY A 83 -52.79 -1.93 70.88
C GLY A 83 -53.08 -0.44 70.83
N SER A 84 -52.06 0.39 70.57
CA SER A 84 -52.10 1.85 70.69
C SER A 84 -51.79 2.58 69.37
N GLY A 85 -51.00 3.66 69.40
CA GLY A 85 -50.48 4.34 68.20
C GLY A 85 -51.51 4.96 67.25
N SER A 86 -51.10 5.14 66.00
CA SER A 86 -51.96 5.40 64.84
C SER A 86 -52.33 4.14 64.07
N ASP A 87 -51.56 3.07 64.22
CA ASP A 87 -51.82 1.71 63.73
C ASP A 87 -51.61 0.68 64.85
N SER A 88 -52.70 0.38 65.58
CA SER A 88 -52.78 -0.55 66.71
C SER A 88 -52.49 -2.03 66.37
N TYR A 89 -51.80 -2.29 65.26
CA TYR A 89 -51.30 -3.58 64.83
C TYR A 89 -49.77 -3.57 64.58
N ARG A 90 -49.11 -2.40 64.58
CA ARG A 90 -47.71 -2.24 64.14
C ARG A 90 -46.94 -1.26 65.01
N VAL A 91 -45.69 -1.60 65.33
CA VAL A 91 -44.79 -0.73 66.09
C VAL A 91 -44.49 0.59 65.35
N GLU A 92 -44.60 1.69 66.08
CA GLU A 92 -44.36 3.07 65.64
C GLU A 92 -43.12 3.71 66.29
N MET A 93 -42.56 4.74 65.61
CA MET A 93 -41.51 5.61 66.16
C MET A 93 -41.92 7.08 66.06
N TYR A 94 -42.44 7.65 67.16
CA TYR A 94 -42.84 9.04 67.27
C TYR A 94 -41.69 9.98 67.64
N ILE A 95 -41.51 11.04 66.85
CA ILE A 95 -40.54 12.11 67.08
C ILE A 95 -41.27 13.40 67.42
N ARG A 96 -41.31 13.75 68.71
CA ARG A 96 -41.89 15.00 69.24
C ARG A 96 -40.81 15.93 69.82
N GLY A 97 -39.67 15.36 70.21
CA GLY A 97 -38.42 16.04 70.53
C GLY A 97 -37.43 16.03 69.35
N THR A 98 -36.15 15.77 69.63
CA THR A 98 -35.09 15.73 68.61
C THR A 98 -34.64 14.31 68.31
N LEU A 99 -34.68 13.90 67.05
CA LEU A 99 -33.95 12.73 66.53
C LEU A 99 -32.81 13.18 65.62
N GLU A 100 -31.59 12.87 66.03
CA GLU A 100 -30.38 13.07 65.23
C GLU A 100 -29.85 11.71 64.78
N VAL A 101 -29.91 11.45 63.47
CA VAL A 101 -29.31 10.25 62.86
C VAL A 101 -28.03 10.67 62.14
N ALA A 102 -26.89 10.23 62.69
CA ALA A 102 -25.55 10.56 62.27
C ALA A 102 -24.90 9.36 61.55
N GLY A 103 -25.52 8.90 60.46
CA GLY A 103 -24.96 7.89 59.56
C GLY A 103 -23.78 8.41 58.73
N THR A 104 -23.11 7.49 58.03
CA THR A 104 -22.18 7.82 56.94
C THR A 104 -22.43 6.92 55.72
N ALA A 105 -22.04 7.37 54.52
CA ALA A 105 -22.21 6.58 53.29
C ALA A 105 -21.53 5.18 53.31
N THR A 106 -20.51 4.99 54.16
CA THR A 106 -19.83 3.70 54.36
C THR A 106 -20.39 2.87 55.53
N SER A 107 -21.11 3.52 56.45
CA SER A 107 -21.72 2.92 57.64
C SER A 107 -23.07 3.61 57.92
N PRO A 108 -24.10 3.35 57.09
CA PRO A 108 -25.41 3.97 57.29
C PRO A 108 -26.05 3.52 58.61
N VAL A 109 -27.04 4.28 59.06
CA VAL A 109 -27.99 3.80 60.08
C VAL A 109 -29.12 3.08 59.35
N ILE A 110 -29.60 1.95 59.89
CA ILE A 110 -30.60 1.12 59.21
C ILE A 110 -31.81 0.89 60.13
N PHE A 111 -32.99 1.33 59.69
CA PHE A 111 -34.28 1.05 60.29
C PHE A 111 -35.03 0.02 59.43
N ARG A 112 -35.45 -1.11 60.00
CA ARG A 112 -36.24 -2.13 59.30
C ARG A 112 -37.18 -2.92 60.21
N SER A 113 -37.99 -3.81 59.64
CA SER A 113 -38.73 -4.78 60.45
C SER A 113 -37.79 -5.83 61.08
N ALA A 114 -38.16 -6.32 62.25
CA ALA A 114 -37.62 -7.54 62.86
C ALA A 114 -38.27 -8.82 62.29
N ALA A 115 -39.43 -8.69 61.63
CA ALA A 115 -40.07 -9.76 60.87
C ALA A 115 -39.57 -9.80 59.42
N ALA A 116 -40.17 -10.68 58.60
CA ALA A 116 -39.69 -11.00 57.25
C ALA A 116 -39.74 -9.81 56.26
N SER A 117 -39.02 -9.97 55.14
CA SER A 117 -38.64 -8.95 54.15
C SER A 117 -39.77 -8.37 53.27
N GLY A 118 -40.98 -8.21 53.80
CA GLY A 118 -42.14 -7.64 53.10
C GLY A 118 -42.28 -6.12 53.27
N VAL A 119 -43.37 -5.58 52.74
CA VAL A 119 -43.84 -4.21 52.98
C VAL A 119 -44.71 -4.18 54.24
N GLY A 120 -44.72 -3.07 55.00
CA GLY A 120 -45.62 -2.91 56.15
C GLY A 120 -45.33 -3.88 57.32
N GLY A 121 -44.07 -4.26 57.49
CA GLY A 121 -43.55 -5.06 58.60
C GLY A 121 -43.36 -4.29 59.91
N TRP A 122 -43.58 -2.97 59.89
CA TRP A 122 -43.72 -2.01 61.00
C TRP A 122 -44.36 -0.74 60.40
N TYR A 123 -44.77 0.25 61.21
CA TYR A 123 -45.51 1.40 60.66
C TYR A 123 -44.58 2.40 59.97
N GLY A 124 -43.64 3.01 60.71
CA GLY A 124 -42.74 4.02 60.18
C GLY A 124 -42.14 4.96 61.23
N VAL A 125 -41.30 5.89 60.76
CA VAL A 125 -40.87 7.05 61.55
C VAL A 125 -41.91 8.15 61.38
N ILE A 126 -42.58 8.55 62.45
CA ILE A 126 -43.60 9.60 62.46
C ILE A 126 -43.04 10.84 63.16
N VAL A 127 -43.04 11.99 62.51
CA VAL A 127 -42.67 13.29 63.09
C VAL A 127 -43.93 14.15 63.13
N ASP A 128 -44.49 14.39 64.32
CA ASP A 128 -45.87 14.88 64.49
C ASP A 128 -46.07 16.14 65.36
N ALA A 129 -44.99 16.84 65.76
CA ALA A 129 -45.08 18.05 66.60
C ALA A 129 -44.33 19.26 66.00
N PRO A 130 -44.87 20.50 66.10
CA PRO A 130 -44.22 21.71 65.56
C PRO A 130 -42.83 22.03 66.13
N THR A 131 -42.45 21.45 67.28
CA THR A 131 -41.13 21.58 67.91
C THR A 131 -40.21 20.38 67.64
N ALA A 132 -40.67 19.39 66.88
CA ALA A 132 -39.89 18.20 66.58
C ALA A 132 -38.80 18.52 65.57
N VAL A 133 -37.61 17.94 65.78
CA VAL A 133 -36.46 18.09 64.88
C VAL A 133 -36.01 16.71 64.46
N LEU A 134 -36.15 16.40 63.16
CA LEU A 134 -35.51 15.26 62.53
C LEU A 134 -34.40 15.76 61.60
N THR A 135 -33.17 15.42 61.95
CA THR A 135 -31.99 15.58 61.11
C THR A 135 -31.42 14.20 60.83
N ALA A 136 -31.58 13.71 59.60
CA ALA A 136 -31.12 12.38 59.20
C ALA A 136 -30.05 12.45 58.12
N ASN A 137 -28.88 11.86 58.40
CA ASN A 137 -27.79 11.67 57.45
C ASN A 137 -27.55 10.16 57.23
N ASP A 138 -27.48 9.73 55.97
CA ASP A 138 -27.20 8.34 55.57
C ASP A 138 -28.04 7.29 56.34
N LEU A 139 -29.36 7.52 56.37
CA LEU A 139 -30.36 6.64 56.99
C LEU A 139 -31.03 5.77 55.92
N VAL A 140 -31.06 4.46 56.11
CA VAL A 140 -31.87 3.52 55.32
C VAL A 140 -33.14 3.19 56.09
N VAL A 141 -34.31 3.37 55.48
CA VAL A 141 -35.62 2.97 56.04
C VAL A 141 -36.34 2.02 55.09
N GLN A 142 -36.62 0.81 55.56
CA GLN A 142 -37.18 -0.27 54.74
C GLN A 142 -38.21 -1.12 55.49
N ASN A 143 -39.02 -1.86 54.73
CA ASN A 143 -40.08 -2.75 55.24
C ASN A 143 -41.17 -2.05 56.08
N ALA A 144 -41.28 -0.72 56.04
CA ALA A 144 -42.28 0.05 56.75
C ALA A 144 -43.60 0.15 55.97
N TRP A 145 -44.63 0.73 56.57
CA TRP A 145 -45.79 1.23 55.83
C TRP A 145 -45.46 2.59 55.23
N TYR A 146 -45.06 3.55 56.06
CA TYR A 146 -44.42 4.81 55.64
C TYR A 146 -42.94 4.79 56.04
N GLY A 147 -42.01 5.04 55.11
CA GLY A 147 -40.60 5.13 55.48
C GLY A 147 -40.35 6.30 56.44
N VAL A 148 -40.69 7.51 56.00
CA VAL A 148 -40.77 8.69 56.87
C VAL A 148 -42.12 9.38 56.66
N HIS A 149 -42.87 9.60 57.73
CA HIS A 149 -44.11 10.38 57.74
C HIS A 149 -43.88 11.66 58.54
N VAL A 150 -44.06 12.81 57.89
CA VAL A 150 -43.95 14.14 58.50
C VAL A 150 -45.34 14.79 58.49
N THR A 151 -45.86 15.09 59.67
CA THR A 151 -47.08 15.88 59.84
C THR A 151 -46.82 17.02 60.83
N ASN A 152 -47.34 18.21 60.55
CA ASN A 152 -47.22 19.40 61.42
C ASN A 152 -45.80 19.74 61.93
N SER A 153 -44.76 19.35 61.18
CA SER A 153 -43.33 19.42 61.55
C SER A 153 -42.47 19.79 60.33
N ALA A 154 -41.25 20.29 60.54
CA ALA A 154 -40.28 20.56 59.47
C ALA A 154 -39.01 19.71 59.66
N VAL A 155 -38.53 19.04 58.61
CA VAL A 155 -37.42 18.07 58.70
C VAL A 155 -36.35 18.25 57.62
N THR A 156 -35.13 17.77 57.90
CA THR A 156 -34.02 17.73 56.94
C THR A 156 -33.52 16.30 56.75
N LEU A 157 -33.63 15.80 55.51
CA LEU A 157 -33.28 14.45 55.10
C LEU A 157 -32.11 14.53 54.11
N ASN A 158 -30.95 14.01 54.50
CA ASN A 158 -29.70 14.04 53.74
C ASN A 158 -29.22 12.61 53.45
N ARG A 159 -29.16 12.22 52.17
CA ARG A 159 -28.83 10.84 51.73
C ARG A 159 -29.68 9.76 52.40
N VAL A 160 -30.96 10.06 52.65
CA VAL A 160 -31.92 9.10 53.21
C VAL A 160 -32.41 8.19 52.09
N VAL A 161 -32.32 6.88 52.32
CA VAL A 161 -32.76 5.84 51.39
C VAL A 161 -34.06 5.22 51.91
N THR A 162 -35.17 5.37 51.19
CA THR A 162 -36.44 4.71 51.51
C THR A 162 -36.78 3.67 50.44
N HIS A 163 -36.83 2.39 50.82
CA HIS A 163 -37.15 1.31 49.88
C HIS A 163 -37.98 0.17 50.48
N THR A 164 -38.76 -0.53 49.65
CA THR A 164 -39.57 -1.67 50.11
C THR A 164 -40.56 -1.27 51.22
N ASN A 165 -41.06 -0.04 51.18
CA ASN A 165 -42.15 0.46 52.03
C ASN A 165 -43.46 0.56 51.22
N SER A 166 -44.61 0.84 51.86
CA SER A 166 -45.86 1.10 51.14
C SER A 166 -45.86 2.50 50.51
N THR A 167 -45.24 3.48 51.17
CA THR A 167 -44.85 4.77 50.58
C THR A 167 -43.51 5.20 51.18
N GLY A 168 -42.60 5.71 50.35
CA GLY A 168 -41.23 6.03 50.77
C GLY A 168 -41.19 7.17 51.77
N ILE A 169 -41.66 8.35 51.35
CA ILE A 169 -41.79 9.54 52.20
C ILE A 169 -43.20 10.12 52.05
N LEU A 170 -43.87 10.39 53.17
CA LEU A 170 -45.18 11.03 53.26
C LEU A 170 -45.06 12.37 54.00
N ILE A 171 -45.50 13.44 53.36
CA ILE A 171 -45.61 14.78 53.94
C ILE A 171 -47.10 15.15 53.97
N SER A 172 -47.67 15.42 55.15
CA SER A 172 -49.11 15.67 55.31
C SER A 172 -49.44 16.90 56.16
N GLU A 173 -50.65 17.43 56.00
CA GLU A 173 -51.21 18.53 56.80
C GLU A 173 -50.37 19.82 56.73
N ASN A 174 -49.58 20.12 57.76
CA ASN A 174 -48.60 21.22 57.78
C ASN A 174 -47.14 20.73 57.79
N GLY A 175 -46.91 19.46 57.45
CA GLY A 175 -45.58 18.87 57.33
C GLY A 175 -44.79 19.52 56.19
N SER A 176 -43.48 19.71 56.38
CA SER A 176 -42.57 20.30 55.39
C SER A 176 -41.19 19.63 55.45
N ALA A 177 -40.44 19.60 54.34
CA ALA A 177 -39.17 18.87 54.30
C ALA A 177 -38.15 19.40 53.28
N THR A 178 -36.86 19.32 53.62
CA THR A 178 -35.75 19.45 52.67
C THR A 178 -35.11 18.08 52.44
N LEU A 179 -35.08 17.63 51.18
CA LEU A 179 -34.48 16.38 50.74
C LEU A 179 -33.24 16.68 49.89
N THR A 180 -32.08 16.16 50.28
CA THR A 180 -30.82 16.32 49.54
C THR A 180 -30.10 14.99 49.43
N GLY A 181 -29.73 14.55 48.22
CA GLY A 181 -29.04 13.27 48.03
C GLY A 181 -29.91 12.03 48.28
N CYS A 182 -31.22 12.18 48.46
CA CYS A 182 -32.10 11.11 48.92
C CYS A 182 -32.44 10.11 47.82
N ILE A 183 -32.71 8.85 48.20
CA ILE A 183 -33.09 7.78 47.27
C ILE A 183 -34.44 7.21 47.71
N SER A 184 -35.49 7.34 46.91
CA SER A 184 -36.79 6.70 47.16
C SER A 184 -37.09 5.68 46.06
N ARG A 185 -36.89 4.38 46.34
CA ARG A 185 -36.94 3.34 45.31
C ARG A 185 -37.68 2.07 45.70
N HIS A 186 -38.30 1.39 44.75
CA HIS A 186 -38.93 0.07 44.98
C HIS A 186 -39.92 0.05 46.16
N ASN A 187 -40.65 1.16 46.39
CA ASN A 187 -41.79 1.20 47.30
C ASN A 187 -43.06 0.77 46.54
N GLU A 188 -43.99 0.08 47.19
CA GLU A 188 -45.19 -0.50 46.56
C GLU A 188 -46.16 0.58 46.04
N GLY A 189 -46.23 1.71 46.74
CA GLY A 189 -46.99 2.89 46.36
C GLY A 189 -46.12 3.99 45.79
N ILE A 190 -46.05 5.12 46.50
CA ILE A 190 -45.49 6.38 45.99
C ILE A 190 -44.07 6.58 46.57
N GLY A 191 -43.17 7.17 45.78
CA GLY A 191 -41.80 7.50 46.24
C GLY A 191 -41.79 8.66 47.25
N LEU A 192 -42.38 9.79 46.88
CA LEU A 192 -42.63 10.96 47.71
C LEU A 192 -44.08 11.43 47.53
N TYR A 193 -44.89 11.39 48.59
CA TYR A 193 -46.28 11.84 48.58
C TYR A 193 -46.43 13.09 49.46
N VAL A 194 -46.89 14.19 48.87
CA VAL A 194 -47.18 15.46 49.56
C VAL A 194 -48.68 15.70 49.49
N THR A 195 -49.36 15.75 50.64
CA THR A 195 -50.83 15.87 50.74
C THR A 195 -51.25 16.87 51.81
N ALA A 196 -51.43 18.12 51.38
CA ALA A 196 -51.99 19.17 52.24
C ALA A 196 -53.51 18.95 52.35
N LEU A 197 -54.00 18.67 53.57
CA LEU A 197 -55.44 18.48 53.81
C LEU A 197 -56.13 19.82 54.05
N ASP A 198 -55.75 20.54 55.11
CA ASP A 198 -56.20 21.89 55.48
C ASP A 198 -55.02 22.84 55.80
N GLY A 199 -53.78 22.38 55.58
CA GLY A 199 -52.55 23.06 56.02
C GLY A 199 -51.63 23.51 54.88
N VAL A 200 -50.42 23.95 55.25
CA VAL A 200 -49.37 24.38 54.30
C VAL A 200 -48.17 23.44 54.36
N SER A 201 -47.85 22.82 53.23
CA SER A 201 -46.65 22.00 53.05
C SER A 201 -45.70 22.63 52.04
N THR A 202 -44.43 22.82 52.44
CA THR A 202 -43.33 23.15 51.53
C THR A 202 -42.31 22.01 51.50
N VAL A 203 -41.92 21.59 50.29
CA VAL A 203 -40.93 20.53 50.10
C VAL A 203 -39.92 20.96 49.04
N SER A 204 -38.63 20.80 49.34
CA SER A 204 -37.56 20.92 48.35
C SER A 204 -36.86 19.58 48.16
N VAL A 205 -36.57 19.23 46.92
CA VAL A 205 -35.93 17.98 46.52
C VAL A 205 -34.74 18.32 45.62
N SER A 206 -33.54 18.05 46.10
CA SER A 206 -32.26 18.40 45.48
C SER A 206 -31.36 17.18 45.33
N GLY A 207 -30.66 17.04 44.21
CA GLY A 207 -29.63 15.99 44.05
C GLY A 207 -30.14 14.57 44.32
N SER A 208 -31.40 14.24 44.05
CA SER A 208 -32.06 13.04 44.59
C SER A 208 -32.47 12.04 43.50
N THR A 209 -32.73 10.78 43.84
CA THR A 209 -33.13 9.72 42.88
C THR A 209 -34.42 9.02 43.33
N ILE A 210 -35.48 9.09 42.52
CA ILE A 210 -36.79 8.50 42.82
C ILE A 210 -37.13 7.45 41.75
N HIS A 211 -36.97 6.16 42.08
CA HIS A 211 -36.82 5.10 41.08
C HIS A 211 -37.75 3.89 41.28
N ALA A 212 -38.44 3.45 40.22
CA ALA A 212 -39.17 2.18 40.18
C ALA A 212 -40.13 1.94 41.36
N ASN A 213 -40.88 2.98 41.77
CA ASN A 213 -41.97 2.84 42.73
C ASN A 213 -43.27 2.40 42.02
N GLY A 214 -44.11 1.63 42.71
CA GLY A 214 -45.31 0.96 42.15
C GLY A 214 -46.48 1.88 41.77
N ARG A 215 -46.36 3.19 42.02
CA ARG A 215 -47.29 4.24 41.57
C ARG A 215 -46.54 5.44 40.99
N ALA A 216 -46.66 6.61 41.62
CA ALA A 216 -45.97 7.83 41.21
C ALA A 216 -44.59 7.93 41.86
N GLY A 217 -43.62 8.54 41.18
CA GLY A 217 -42.36 8.96 41.79
C GLY A 217 -42.63 10.05 42.83
N VAL A 218 -43.15 11.19 42.38
CA VAL A 218 -43.66 12.28 43.23
C VAL A 218 -45.15 12.46 42.99
N SER A 219 -45.94 12.57 44.06
CA SER A 219 -47.38 12.88 44.01
C SER A 219 -47.69 14.07 44.91
N VAL A 220 -48.38 15.09 44.39
CA VAL A 220 -48.69 16.34 45.11
C VAL A 220 -50.19 16.64 45.04
N GLN A 221 -50.84 16.78 46.20
CA GLN A 221 -52.27 17.12 46.31
C GLN A 221 -52.49 18.21 47.38
N ALA A 222 -53.46 19.11 47.14
CA ALA A 222 -54.02 20.00 48.14
C ALA A 222 -55.56 19.87 48.12
N SER A 223 -56.14 19.52 49.27
CA SER A 223 -57.48 18.90 49.31
C SER A 223 -58.61 19.91 49.52
N THR A 224 -58.54 20.80 50.52
CA THR A 224 -59.52 21.87 50.75
C THR A 224 -59.07 23.22 50.19
N THR A 225 -60.01 24.17 50.06
CA THR A 225 -59.75 25.58 49.69
C THR A 225 -58.73 26.33 50.56
N ARG A 226 -58.33 25.80 51.73
CA ARG A 226 -57.31 26.40 52.61
C ARG A 226 -55.93 25.77 52.45
N ALA A 227 -55.86 24.58 51.87
CA ALA A 227 -54.64 23.82 51.73
C ALA A 227 -53.71 24.41 50.65
N SER A 228 -52.40 24.35 50.92
CA SER A 228 -51.37 24.69 49.95
C SER A 228 -50.22 23.68 49.99
N ALA A 229 -49.86 23.12 48.85
CA ALA A 229 -48.68 22.26 48.70
C ALA A 229 -47.75 22.82 47.63
N THR A 230 -46.53 23.21 48.03
CA THR A 230 -45.47 23.67 47.13
C THR A 230 -44.33 22.67 47.15
N VAL A 231 -43.95 22.14 45.99
CA VAL A 231 -42.84 21.19 45.84
C VAL A 231 -41.89 21.67 44.75
N ASP A 232 -40.63 21.91 45.12
CA ASP A 232 -39.56 22.25 44.19
C ASP A 232 -38.63 21.05 43.98
N ILE A 233 -38.38 20.70 42.72
CA ILE A 233 -37.59 19.53 42.30
C ILE A 233 -36.45 20.00 41.41
N LYS A 234 -35.22 19.77 41.86
CA LYS A 234 -33.98 20.24 41.23
C LYS A 234 -32.89 19.18 41.24
N ASP A 235 -32.04 19.16 40.22
CA ASP A 235 -30.87 18.27 40.13
C ASP A 235 -31.21 16.79 40.41
N THR A 236 -32.42 16.34 40.03
CA THR A 236 -33.03 15.10 40.54
C THR A 236 -33.40 14.16 39.39
N ILE A 237 -33.25 12.85 39.59
CA ILE A 237 -33.63 11.82 38.62
C ILE A 237 -34.88 11.08 39.10
N ILE A 238 -35.94 11.07 38.29
CA ILE A 238 -37.23 10.42 38.60
C ILE A 238 -37.58 9.43 37.49
N THR A 239 -37.37 8.14 37.72
CA THR A 239 -37.36 7.14 36.64
C THR A 239 -38.10 5.84 36.95
N ASN A 240 -38.65 5.23 35.90
CA ASN A 240 -39.29 3.90 35.93
C ASN A 240 -40.47 3.74 36.90
N ASN A 241 -41.06 4.83 37.40
CA ASN A 241 -42.21 4.77 38.32
C ASN A 241 -43.49 4.39 37.55
N THR A 242 -44.27 3.47 38.10
CA THR A 242 -45.26 2.68 37.35
C THR A 242 -46.40 3.49 36.71
N THR A 243 -46.89 4.55 37.36
CA THR A 243 -47.99 5.37 36.82
C THR A 243 -47.53 6.73 36.32
N ASP A 244 -46.67 7.42 37.09
CA ASP A 244 -46.31 8.83 36.87
C ASP A 244 -44.91 9.12 37.41
N GLY A 245 -44.11 9.95 36.73
CA GLY A 245 -42.87 10.49 37.28
C GLY A 245 -43.20 11.56 38.32
N VAL A 246 -43.79 12.67 37.86
CA VAL A 246 -44.34 13.73 38.71
C VAL A 246 -45.83 13.90 38.43
N TYR A 247 -46.66 13.63 39.44
CA TYR A 247 -48.10 13.84 39.44
C TYR A 247 -48.51 15.00 40.35
N ARG A 248 -49.28 15.96 39.82
CA ARG A 248 -49.91 17.04 40.59
C ARG A 248 -51.42 17.01 40.40
N ARG A 249 -52.14 16.99 41.52
CA ARG A 249 -53.60 17.01 41.57
C ARG A 249 -54.11 18.27 42.26
N THR A 250 -54.73 19.16 41.48
CA THR A 250 -55.63 20.19 42.00
C THR A 250 -56.97 19.55 42.38
N THR A 251 -57.33 19.65 43.66
CA THR A 251 -58.69 19.37 44.16
C THR A 251 -59.36 20.71 44.45
N GLU A 252 -59.48 21.15 45.70
CA GLU A 252 -59.93 22.52 46.02
C GLU A 252 -58.78 23.46 46.40
N GLY A 253 -57.63 22.91 46.82
CA GLY A 253 -56.49 23.68 47.32
C GLY A 253 -55.44 24.04 46.28
N THR A 254 -54.48 24.88 46.68
CA THR A 254 -53.38 25.34 45.83
C THR A 254 -52.30 24.26 45.73
N THR A 255 -51.89 23.91 44.51
CA THR A 255 -50.69 23.07 44.29
C THR A 255 -49.73 23.74 43.32
N ASN A 256 -48.50 23.99 43.76
CA ASN A 256 -47.40 24.49 42.92
C ASN A 256 -46.31 23.42 42.87
N VAL A 257 -45.84 23.07 41.66
CA VAL A 257 -44.79 22.06 41.47
C VAL A 257 -43.84 22.53 40.38
N THR A 258 -42.59 22.76 40.74
CA THR A 258 -41.50 23.11 39.82
C THR A 258 -40.58 21.91 39.63
N VAL A 259 -40.12 21.71 38.39
CA VAL A 259 -39.12 20.70 38.03
C VAL A 259 -38.10 21.41 37.15
N THR A 260 -36.84 21.49 37.59
CA THR A 260 -35.73 22.10 36.83
C THR A 260 -34.47 21.24 36.92
N HIS A 261 -33.58 21.33 35.93
CA HIS A 261 -32.27 20.67 35.92
C HIS A 261 -32.34 19.17 36.30
N SER A 262 -33.40 18.48 35.88
CA SER A 262 -33.79 17.16 36.36
C SER A 262 -34.06 16.21 35.20
N ASN A 263 -33.90 14.90 35.41
CA ASN A 263 -34.23 13.87 34.42
C ASN A 263 -35.47 13.10 34.86
N VAL A 264 -36.56 13.21 34.10
CA VAL A 264 -37.80 12.46 34.37
C VAL A 264 -38.11 11.58 33.17
N TRP A 265 -37.84 10.28 33.28
CA TRP A 265 -37.83 9.35 32.14
C TRP A 265 -38.33 7.93 32.47
N GLY A 266 -38.89 7.22 31.49
CA GLY A 266 -39.28 5.80 31.62
C GLY A 266 -40.45 5.53 32.58
N ASN A 267 -41.09 6.58 33.10
CA ASN A 267 -42.27 6.45 33.97
C ASN A 267 -43.54 6.23 33.11
N GLY A 268 -44.60 5.65 33.68
CA GLY A 268 -45.87 5.42 32.96
C GLY A 268 -46.44 6.67 32.26
N ARG A 269 -46.21 7.84 32.86
CA ARG A 269 -46.15 9.17 32.24
C ARG A 269 -45.04 9.95 32.93
N ASN A 270 -44.15 10.65 32.22
CA ASN A 270 -43.12 11.43 32.92
C ASN A 270 -43.74 12.59 33.74
N TYR A 271 -44.75 13.28 33.19
CA TYR A 271 -45.47 14.35 33.86
C TYR A 271 -46.98 14.18 33.75
N ASN A 272 -47.71 14.58 34.79
CA ASN A 272 -49.16 14.59 34.82
C ASN A 272 -49.66 15.74 35.72
N GLY A 273 -50.31 16.74 35.11
CA GLY A 273 -50.69 17.99 35.77
C GLY A 273 -49.52 18.97 36.02
N VAL A 274 -48.31 18.64 35.55
CA VAL A 274 -47.06 19.41 35.65
C VAL A 274 -46.42 19.50 34.26
N SER A 275 -45.60 20.52 34.02
CA SER A 275 -44.75 20.66 32.82
C SER A 275 -43.27 20.60 33.23
N PRO A 276 -42.37 20.09 32.37
CA PRO A 276 -40.92 20.28 32.58
C PRO A 276 -40.57 21.77 32.56
N GLY A 277 -39.64 22.18 33.44
CA GLY A 277 -39.05 23.52 33.46
C GLY A 277 -37.65 23.55 32.86
N GLU A 278 -36.94 24.66 33.09
CA GLU A 278 -35.57 24.89 32.60
C GLU A 278 -34.58 23.78 32.98
N GLY A 279 -33.64 23.47 32.09
CA GLY A 279 -32.63 22.41 32.29
C GLY A 279 -33.17 20.97 32.35
N THR A 280 -34.49 20.78 32.24
CA THR A 280 -35.11 19.46 32.44
C THR A 280 -35.03 18.59 31.19
N LEU A 281 -34.64 17.33 31.35
CA LEU A 281 -34.52 16.35 30.28
C LEU A 281 -35.36 15.09 30.54
N SER A 282 -35.51 14.27 29.49
CA SER A 282 -36.26 13.01 29.52
C SER A 282 -35.52 12.00 28.63
N ALA A 283 -34.50 11.35 29.20
CA ALA A 283 -33.69 10.35 28.52
C ALA A 283 -33.23 9.27 29.51
N ASN A 284 -32.97 8.06 29.03
CA ASN A 284 -32.47 6.97 29.87
C ASN A 284 -31.21 7.41 30.67
N PRO A 285 -31.20 7.36 32.02
CA PRO A 285 -30.07 7.81 32.83
C PRO A 285 -28.84 6.89 32.73
N LEU A 286 -28.91 5.75 32.01
CA LEU A 286 -27.82 4.81 31.82
C LEU A 286 -27.13 4.41 33.14
N TYR A 287 -27.92 3.87 34.07
CA TYR A 287 -27.43 3.32 35.33
C TYR A 287 -26.50 2.12 35.12
N VAL A 288 -25.57 1.89 36.04
CA VAL A 288 -24.70 0.69 36.06
C VAL A 288 -25.53 -0.61 36.14
N ASP A 289 -26.56 -0.61 36.99
CA ASP A 289 -27.62 -1.62 37.03
C ASP A 289 -28.88 -0.96 37.60
N ALA A 290 -29.92 -0.79 36.78
CA ALA A 290 -31.16 -0.15 37.22
C ALA A 290 -31.84 -0.88 38.40
N SER A 291 -31.62 -2.19 38.58
CA SER A 291 -32.22 -2.94 39.68
C SER A 291 -31.47 -2.78 41.01
N GLN A 292 -30.13 -2.68 41.00
CA GLN A 292 -29.31 -2.61 42.22
C GLN A 292 -28.51 -1.31 42.37
N ASN A 293 -27.84 -0.85 41.32
CA ASN A 293 -26.76 0.14 41.35
C ASN A 293 -27.10 1.36 40.48
N LEU A 294 -27.81 2.32 41.08
CA LEU A 294 -28.30 3.54 40.43
C LEU A 294 -27.23 4.63 40.24
N ARG A 295 -25.94 4.28 40.22
CA ARG A 295 -24.86 5.19 39.78
C ARG A 295 -24.94 5.39 38.27
N LEU A 296 -24.58 6.58 37.80
CA LEU A 296 -24.50 6.90 36.38
C LEU A 296 -23.28 6.23 35.71
N THR A 297 -23.42 5.82 34.46
CA THR A 297 -22.28 5.40 33.61
C THR A 297 -21.69 6.55 32.79
N SER A 298 -20.52 6.34 32.19
CA SER A 298 -19.69 7.37 31.52
C SER A 298 -20.45 8.26 30.53
N ASN A 299 -21.38 7.69 29.76
CA ASN A 299 -22.12 8.38 28.70
C ASN A 299 -23.53 8.81 29.14
N SER A 300 -23.85 8.75 30.43
CA SER A 300 -25.19 9.10 30.91
C SER A 300 -25.55 10.56 30.56
N PRO A 301 -26.77 10.82 30.03
CA PRO A 301 -27.27 12.18 29.78
C PRO A 301 -27.61 12.93 31.08
N SER A 302 -27.53 12.26 32.23
CA SER A 302 -27.69 12.87 33.56
C SER A 302 -26.35 13.33 34.17
N ARG A 303 -25.24 13.19 33.42
CA ARG A 303 -23.97 13.83 33.77
C ARG A 303 -23.96 15.28 33.31
N PHE A 304 -23.32 16.15 34.09
CA PHE A 304 -23.24 17.60 33.84
C PHE A 304 -24.59 18.34 33.62
N ALA A 305 -25.73 17.72 33.94
CA ALA A 305 -27.07 18.23 33.64
C ALA A 305 -27.67 19.12 34.75
N GLY A 306 -26.96 19.29 35.88
CA GLY A 306 -27.39 20.12 36.99
C GLY A 306 -27.17 21.60 36.74
N GLU A 307 -27.80 22.47 37.54
CA GLU A 307 -27.70 23.93 37.39
C GLU A 307 -26.24 24.43 37.41
N ALA A 308 -25.39 23.83 38.25
CA ALA A 308 -23.98 24.18 38.35
C ALA A 308 -23.06 23.36 37.41
N GLY A 309 -23.63 22.70 36.40
CA GLY A 309 -22.90 21.79 35.51
C GLY A 309 -22.45 20.49 36.18
N ASN A 310 -23.08 20.11 37.30
CA ASN A 310 -22.83 18.87 38.03
C ASN A 310 -23.62 17.67 37.46
N ASP A 311 -23.20 16.46 37.79
CA ASP A 311 -24.03 15.27 37.66
C ASP A 311 -25.28 15.40 38.55
N ILE A 312 -26.43 14.92 38.08
CA ILE A 312 -27.71 15.00 38.81
C ILE A 312 -28.09 13.65 39.44
N GLY A 313 -28.96 13.72 40.44
CA GLY A 313 -29.39 12.58 41.26
C GLY A 313 -28.41 12.21 42.38
N ALA A 314 -28.82 11.25 43.20
CA ALA A 314 -28.18 10.92 44.47
C ALA A 314 -26.83 10.18 44.34
N LEU A 315 -26.53 9.62 43.17
CA LEU A 315 -25.40 8.74 42.93
C LEU A 315 -24.70 9.14 41.61
N PRO A 316 -23.77 10.13 41.65
CA PRO A 316 -23.09 10.63 40.46
C PRO A 316 -22.14 9.58 39.84
N TYR A 317 -21.60 9.88 38.67
CA TYR A 317 -20.62 9.04 37.98
C TYR A 317 -19.37 8.80 38.82
N ALA A 318 -18.92 7.54 38.89
CA ALA A 318 -17.78 7.11 39.70
C ALA A 318 -16.75 6.28 38.91
N GLY A 319 -16.65 6.49 37.59
CA GLY A 319 -15.70 5.80 36.70
C GLY A 319 -16.29 4.60 35.93
N ASP A 320 -17.59 4.33 36.06
CA ASP A 320 -18.25 3.17 35.47
C ASP A 320 -18.53 3.35 33.97
N PRO A 321 -17.94 2.55 33.06
CA PRO A 321 -18.11 2.74 31.63
C PRO A 321 -19.53 2.36 31.16
N THR A 322 -20.07 3.11 30.19
CA THR A 322 -21.27 2.70 29.45
C THR A 322 -20.88 1.55 28.49
N PRO A 323 -21.47 0.35 28.58
CA PRO A 323 -21.01 -0.82 27.78
C PRO A 323 -21.37 -0.78 26.28
N GLN A 324 -22.09 0.24 25.82
CA GLN A 324 -22.62 0.37 24.47
C GLN A 324 -22.37 1.79 23.96
N LEU A 325 -22.28 1.94 22.63
CA LEU A 325 -22.16 3.25 21.98
C LEU A 325 -23.54 3.92 21.95
N VAL A 326 -23.90 4.56 23.06
CA VAL A 326 -25.22 5.15 23.31
C VAL A 326 -25.10 6.27 24.35
N GLY A 327 -26.09 7.16 24.40
CA GLY A 327 -26.11 8.30 25.32
C GLY A 327 -25.29 9.48 24.80
N VAL A 328 -24.64 10.21 25.72
CA VAL A 328 -23.85 11.40 25.39
C VAL A 328 -22.36 11.09 25.52
N LEU A 329 -21.59 11.28 24.44
CA LEU A 329 -20.14 11.24 24.47
C LEU A 329 -19.62 12.53 25.10
N TRP A 330 -19.13 12.41 26.33
CA TRP A 330 -18.58 13.52 27.14
C TRP A 330 -17.05 13.66 27.06
N THR A 331 -16.39 12.79 26.29
CA THR A 331 -14.94 12.76 26.06
C THR A 331 -14.68 12.30 24.64
N ASP A 332 -13.58 12.74 24.05
CA ASP A 332 -13.17 12.33 22.71
C ASP A 332 -13.11 10.80 22.57
N LEU A 333 -13.56 10.31 21.42
CA LEU A 333 -13.65 8.88 21.12
C LEU A 333 -13.18 8.64 19.69
N THR A 334 -12.19 7.76 19.52
CA THR A 334 -11.78 7.24 18.21
C THR A 334 -12.21 5.78 18.12
N LEU A 335 -12.98 5.45 17.08
CA LEU A 335 -13.39 4.08 16.78
C LEU A 335 -12.50 3.54 15.65
N THR A 336 -12.06 2.29 15.81
CA THR A 336 -11.00 1.67 15.01
C THR A 336 -11.36 0.23 14.68
N LEU A 337 -10.86 -0.29 13.57
CA LEU A 337 -11.12 -1.69 13.18
C LEU A 337 -10.47 -2.71 14.13
N ALA A 338 -9.46 -2.31 14.90
CA ALA A 338 -8.89 -3.14 15.97
C ALA A 338 -9.87 -3.35 17.14
N GLY A 339 -10.81 -2.42 17.38
CA GLY A 339 -11.83 -2.54 18.42
C GLY A 339 -12.99 -3.50 18.08
N LYS A 340 -13.19 -3.82 16.79
CA LYS A 340 -14.26 -4.69 16.29
C LYS A 340 -13.80 -5.47 15.06
N PRO A 341 -13.64 -6.82 15.11
CA PRO A 341 -13.16 -7.62 13.97
C PRO A 341 -13.98 -7.58 12.67
N GLN A 342 -15.17 -6.96 12.68
CA GLN A 342 -15.98 -6.70 11.48
C GLN A 342 -16.24 -5.20 11.22
N GLY A 343 -15.59 -4.29 11.95
CA GLY A 343 -15.77 -2.83 11.84
C GLY A 343 -17.11 -2.27 12.32
N VAL A 344 -18.13 -3.11 12.54
CA VAL A 344 -19.48 -2.68 12.94
C VAL A 344 -19.59 -2.42 14.44
N TYR A 345 -19.98 -1.18 14.77
CA TYR A 345 -20.40 -0.73 16.09
C TYR A 345 -21.92 -0.54 16.11
N SER A 346 -22.62 -1.27 16.99
CA SER A 346 -24.06 -1.09 17.17
C SER A 346 -24.36 0.13 18.03
N VAL A 347 -25.31 0.95 17.59
CA VAL A 347 -25.85 2.11 18.28
C VAL A 347 -27.32 1.82 18.61
N PRO A 348 -27.63 1.25 19.80
CA PRO A 348 -28.96 0.70 20.13
C PRO A 348 -29.94 1.74 20.69
N GLY A 349 -29.54 3.01 20.76
CA GLY A 349 -30.32 4.12 21.27
C GLY A 349 -29.75 5.44 20.74
N ASP A 350 -30.35 6.56 21.11
CA ASP A 350 -29.82 7.88 20.77
C ASP A 350 -28.33 8.04 21.14
N LEU A 351 -27.57 8.66 20.24
CA LEU A 351 -26.16 9.01 20.42
C LEU A 351 -25.97 10.51 20.23
N THR A 352 -25.31 11.18 21.17
CA THR A 352 -24.99 12.60 21.10
C THR A 352 -23.50 12.83 21.29
N VAL A 353 -22.84 13.56 20.38
CA VAL A 353 -21.50 14.11 20.62
C VAL A 353 -21.65 15.45 21.35
N ALA A 354 -21.15 15.57 22.58
CA ALA A 354 -21.28 16.80 23.36
C ALA A 354 -20.50 17.99 22.75
N PRO A 355 -20.84 19.26 23.10
CA PRO A 355 -20.05 20.42 22.69
C PRO A 355 -18.58 20.27 23.07
N GLY A 356 -17.67 20.60 22.13
CA GLY A 356 -16.23 20.49 22.32
C GLY A 356 -15.65 19.07 22.26
N VAL A 357 -16.48 18.02 22.15
CA VAL A 357 -16.04 16.62 22.02
C VAL A 357 -15.94 16.22 20.55
N THR A 358 -14.97 15.38 20.20
CA THR A 358 -14.79 14.79 18.87
C THR A 358 -15.09 13.29 18.86
N LEU A 359 -16.03 12.85 18.01
CA LEU A 359 -16.10 11.46 17.57
C LEU A 359 -15.31 11.30 16.26
N THR A 360 -14.29 10.44 16.26
CA THR A 360 -13.50 10.07 15.08
C THR A 360 -13.80 8.64 14.68
N LEU A 361 -14.06 8.43 13.39
CA LEU A 361 -14.32 7.12 12.78
C LEU A 361 -13.23 6.88 11.72
N GLU A 362 -12.41 5.85 11.92
CA GLU A 362 -11.34 5.48 11.00
C GLU A 362 -11.85 4.81 9.70
N PRO A 363 -11.04 4.74 8.62
CA PRO A 363 -11.44 4.14 7.35
C PRO A 363 -11.97 2.71 7.49
N GLY A 364 -13.20 2.48 7.03
CA GLY A 364 -13.91 1.20 7.10
C GLY A 364 -14.76 0.99 8.36
N VAL A 365 -14.80 1.94 9.30
CA VAL A 365 -15.67 1.85 10.49
C VAL A 365 -17.14 2.04 10.10
N GLN A 366 -18.00 1.17 10.63
CA GLN A 366 -19.45 1.23 10.41
C GLN A 366 -20.19 1.46 11.73
N LEU A 367 -21.08 2.45 11.77
CA LEU A 367 -22.11 2.58 12.81
C LEU A 367 -23.42 1.99 12.30
N ALA A 368 -23.99 1.07 13.09
CA ALA A 368 -25.25 0.38 12.81
C ALA A 368 -26.33 0.80 13.83
N PHE A 369 -27.18 1.72 13.42
CA PHE A 369 -28.22 2.38 14.21
C PHE A 369 -29.47 1.51 14.36
N GLY A 370 -29.92 1.29 15.60
CA GLY A 370 -31.05 0.42 15.91
C GLY A 370 -32.39 0.95 15.38
N THR A 371 -33.25 0.04 14.91
CA THR A 371 -34.66 0.31 14.57
C THR A 371 -35.57 0.43 15.80
N SER A 372 -34.99 0.56 16.98
CA SER A 372 -35.63 0.80 18.27
C SER A 372 -34.65 1.59 19.13
N ASP A 373 -35.15 2.54 19.91
CA ASP A 373 -34.33 3.42 20.74
C ASP A 373 -34.44 3.07 22.23
N ILE A 374 -33.32 2.67 22.87
CA ILE A 374 -33.26 2.43 24.32
C ILE A 374 -33.11 3.70 25.17
N MET A 375 -32.84 4.86 24.56
CA MET A 375 -32.82 6.16 25.23
C MET A 375 -34.23 6.74 25.38
N ALA A 376 -35.15 6.38 24.49
CA ALA A 376 -36.51 6.88 24.32
C ALA A 376 -36.57 8.41 24.47
N SER A 377 -35.80 9.13 23.66
CA SER A 377 -35.53 10.56 23.89
C SER A 377 -35.51 11.43 22.60
N LEU A 378 -35.02 12.66 22.74
CA LEU A 378 -34.91 13.67 21.67
C LEU A 378 -36.24 13.95 20.93
N LYS A 379 -36.29 13.88 19.59
CA LYS A 379 -37.46 14.25 18.76
C LYS A 379 -38.29 13.04 18.30
N ASN A 380 -37.71 11.85 18.19
CA ASN A 380 -38.41 10.61 17.81
C ASN A 380 -38.10 9.46 18.80
N LEU A 381 -38.89 9.38 19.87
CA LEU A 381 -38.76 8.44 20.99
C LEU A 381 -38.82 6.92 20.63
N GLN A 382 -38.80 6.56 19.34
CA GLN A 382 -38.96 5.20 18.81
C GLN A 382 -37.85 4.77 17.82
N ALA A 383 -37.09 5.70 17.25
CA ALA A 383 -36.04 5.39 16.27
C ALA A 383 -34.79 6.23 16.55
N THR A 384 -33.62 5.58 16.50
CA THR A 384 -32.37 6.16 17.00
C THR A 384 -31.94 7.42 16.26
N GLU A 385 -31.59 8.46 17.03
CA GLU A 385 -31.02 9.71 16.53
C GLU A 385 -29.50 9.77 16.73
N PHE A 386 -28.79 10.31 15.75
CA PHE A 386 -27.40 10.71 15.93
C PHE A 386 -27.29 12.24 15.92
N VAL A 387 -26.89 12.83 17.05
CA VAL A 387 -26.79 14.27 17.23
C VAL A 387 -25.34 14.68 17.41
N VAL A 388 -24.89 15.68 16.67
CA VAL A 388 -23.54 16.24 16.81
C VAL A 388 -23.65 17.67 17.30
N ARG A 389 -23.13 17.95 18.51
CA ARG A 389 -22.96 19.31 19.08
C ARG A 389 -21.49 19.70 19.19
N GLY A 390 -20.59 18.73 19.15
CA GLY A 390 -19.15 18.91 19.00
C GLY A 390 -18.72 18.64 17.55
N THR A 391 -17.75 17.76 17.38
CA THR A 391 -17.12 17.44 16.08
C THR A 391 -17.39 15.97 15.69
N LEU A 392 -17.60 15.73 14.39
CA LEU A 392 -17.67 14.38 13.81
C LEU A 392 -16.66 14.28 12.67
N LYS A 393 -15.71 13.35 12.77
CA LYS A 393 -14.72 13.05 11.75
C LYS A 393 -14.96 11.66 11.20
N ALA A 394 -15.81 11.56 10.19
CA ALA A 394 -15.96 10.37 9.36
C ALA A 394 -14.87 10.40 8.28
N GLY A 395 -13.68 9.92 8.64
CA GLY A 395 -12.51 9.88 7.75
C GLY A 395 -12.42 8.54 7.03
N GLY A 396 -13.22 8.36 5.98
CA GLY A 396 -13.15 7.20 5.09
C GLY A 396 -12.02 7.31 4.05
N THR A 397 -11.89 6.26 3.26
CA THR A 397 -11.17 6.27 1.97
C THR A 397 -12.01 5.52 0.92
N PRO A 398 -11.75 5.65 -0.38
CA PRO A 398 -12.58 4.99 -1.41
C PRO A 398 -12.58 3.46 -1.30
N ALA A 399 -11.45 2.89 -0.89
CA ALA A 399 -11.33 1.45 -0.61
C ALA A 399 -11.92 1.04 0.75
N ARG A 400 -12.15 1.99 1.67
CA ARG A 400 -12.61 1.75 3.05
C ARG A 400 -13.48 2.94 3.54
N PRO A 401 -14.71 3.10 3.02
CA PRO A 401 -15.58 4.20 3.43
C PRO A 401 -15.98 4.08 4.89
N VAL A 402 -16.32 5.20 5.53
CA VAL A 402 -17.00 5.19 6.84
C VAL A 402 -18.51 5.09 6.59
N VAL A 403 -19.21 4.18 7.26
CA VAL A 403 -20.62 3.89 6.94
C VAL A 403 -21.53 4.16 8.14
N LEU A 404 -22.56 4.99 7.96
CA LEU A 404 -23.61 5.28 8.94
C LEU A 404 -24.94 4.74 8.41
N THR A 405 -25.37 3.59 8.88
CA THR A 405 -26.55 2.84 8.37
C THR A 405 -27.37 2.29 9.53
N SER A 406 -28.57 1.77 9.25
CA SER A 406 -29.42 1.13 10.25
C SER A 406 -29.22 -0.39 10.32
N THR A 407 -29.71 -1.02 11.39
CA THR A 407 -30.00 -2.46 11.41
C THR A 407 -31.27 -2.82 10.61
N GLY A 408 -32.07 -1.83 10.20
CA GLY A 408 -33.21 -1.98 9.29
C GLY A 408 -32.84 -1.63 7.84
N THR A 409 -33.62 -2.15 6.89
CA THR A 409 -33.31 -2.08 5.44
C THR A 409 -34.21 -1.12 4.65
N ALA A 410 -34.86 -0.16 5.32
CA ALA A 410 -35.80 0.77 4.71
C ALA A 410 -35.39 2.22 4.95
N ALA A 411 -35.75 3.12 4.03
CA ALA A 411 -35.60 4.57 4.25
C ALA A 411 -36.35 4.99 5.53
N GLY A 412 -35.65 5.68 6.44
CA GLY A 412 -36.18 6.05 7.76
C GLY A 412 -36.09 4.96 8.84
N SER A 413 -35.27 3.93 8.67
CA SER A 413 -35.03 2.90 9.70
C SER A 413 -34.30 3.46 10.94
N PHE A 414 -33.54 4.53 10.76
CA PHE A 414 -33.08 5.43 11.82
C PHE A 414 -33.26 6.90 11.41
N TRP A 415 -33.13 7.83 12.34
CA TRP A 415 -33.45 9.23 12.07
C TRP A 415 -32.43 9.90 11.13
N GLY A 416 -31.14 9.63 11.34
CA GLY A 416 -30.05 10.26 10.58
C GLY A 416 -29.08 11.07 11.43
N VAL A 417 -28.25 11.89 10.78
CA VAL A 417 -27.26 12.77 11.44
C VAL A 417 -27.81 14.18 11.56
N ARG A 418 -28.10 14.64 12.80
CA ARG A 418 -28.39 16.04 13.10
C ARG A 418 -27.11 16.79 13.44
N LEU A 419 -26.85 17.86 12.69
CA LEU A 419 -25.83 18.86 13.02
C LEU A 419 -26.51 20.04 13.72
N GLU A 420 -26.09 20.31 14.96
CA GLU A 420 -26.64 21.38 15.82
C GLU A 420 -25.82 22.67 15.65
N PRO A 421 -26.35 23.88 15.93
CA PRO A 421 -25.62 25.15 15.70
C PRO A 421 -24.27 25.32 16.41
N SER A 422 -23.95 24.51 17.42
CA SER A 422 -22.65 24.48 18.09
C SER A 422 -21.62 23.56 17.41
N SER A 423 -22.04 22.72 16.45
CA SER A 423 -21.21 21.71 15.82
C SER A 423 -20.34 22.32 14.71
N THR A 424 -19.05 21.99 14.72
CA THR A 424 -18.04 22.59 13.84
C THR A 424 -16.93 21.59 13.50
N GLY A 425 -16.12 21.89 12.48
CA GLY A 425 -14.91 21.10 12.16
C GLY A 425 -15.17 19.68 11.66
N HIS A 426 -16.38 19.40 11.14
CA HIS A 426 -16.74 18.10 10.62
C HIS A 426 -15.91 17.67 9.42
N VAL A 427 -15.72 16.37 9.26
CA VAL A 427 -15.08 15.74 8.09
C VAL A 427 -15.95 14.57 7.65
N PHE A 428 -16.25 14.49 6.35
CA PHE A 428 -17.12 13.48 5.75
C PHE A 428 -16.49 12.78 4.53
N SER A 429 -15.16 12.84 4.39
CA SER A 429 -14.44 12.28 3.24
C SER A 429 -14.71 10.78 3.12
N ASN A 430 -15.25 10.34 1.99
CA ASN A 430 -15.68 8.96 1.75
C ASN A 430 -16.60 8.40 2.86
N ALA A 431 -17.48 9.24 3.40
CA ALA A 431 -18.56 8.82 4.28
C ALA A 431 -19.78 8.39 3.47
N VAL A 432 -20.45 7.33 3.90
CA VAL A 432 -21.71 6.83 3.33
C VAL A 432 -22.78 6.86 4.41
N ILE A 433 -23.94 7.44 4.10
CA ILE A 433 -25.12 7.41 4.97
C ILE A 433 -26.26 6.73 4.23
N SER A 434 -26.91 5.74 4.85
CA SER A 434 -28.00 5.01 4.21
C SER A 434 -29.08 4.52 5.16
N GLU A 435 -30.29 4.28 4.63
CA GLU A 435 -31.49 3.88 5.38
C GLU A 435 -31.98 4.93 6.42
N ALA A 436 -31.52 6.19 6.32
CA ALA A 436 -31.88 7.30 7.21
C ALA A 436 -33.21 7.97 6.84
N MET A 437 -33.79 8.75 7.76
CA MET A 437 -34.86 9.71 7.41
C MET A 437 -34.26 10.98 6.79
N TYR A 438 -33.14 11.46 7.32
CA TYR A 438 -32.32 12.51 6.71
C TYR A 438 -30.86 12.04 6.71
N GLY A 439 -30.14 12.04 5.59
CA GLY A 439 -28.70 11.75 5.62
C GLY A 439 -27.97 12.75 6.52
N ILE A 440 -28.10 14.03 6.16
CA ILE A 440 -27.76 15.18 7.02
C ILE A 440 -29.02 16.00 7.28
N TYR A 441 -29.20 16.46 8.52
CA TYR A 441 -30.21 17.45 8.90
C TYR A 441 -29.58 18.60 9.69
N ALA A 442 -29.94 19.84 9.38
CA ALA A 442 -29.54 21.02 10.14
C ALA A 442 -30.65 22.09 10.19
N GLU A 443 -30.84 22.71 11.37
CA GLU A 443 -31.77 23.84 11.58
C GLU A 443 -31.05 25.20 11.62
N GLN A 444 -29.75 25.20 11.92
CA GLN A 444 -28.92 26.39 12.10
C GLN A 444 -27.43 26.04 11.85
N GLY A 445 -26.57 27.07 11.81
CA GLY A 445 -25.12 26.93 11.65
C GLY A 445 -24.66 26.89 10.19
N THR A 446 -23.33 26.92 9.98
CA THR A 446 -22.70 26.86 8.65
C THR A 446 -21.81 25.62 8.59
N HIS A 447 -22.19 24.66 7.75
CA HIS A 447 -21.59 23.33 7.71
C HIS A 447 -20.76 23.12 6.45
N VAL A 448 -19.65 22.39 6.55
CA VAL A 448 -18.85 21.96 5.39
C VAL A 448 -19.04 20.45 5.22
N ILE A 449 -19.48 20.04 4.04
CA ILE A 449 -19.79 18.67 3.67
C ILE A 449 -18.98 18.34 2.42
N ASP A 450 -17.90 17.57 2.58
CA ASP A 450 -17.03 17.14 1.49
C ASP A 450 -16.92 15.62 1.46
N GLY A 451 -17.03 15.02 0.27
CA GLY A 451 -16.84 13.58 0.04
C GLY A 451 -17.98 12.66 0.52
N LEU A 452 -19.16 13.21 0.79
CA LEU A 452 -20.30 12.49 1.36
C LEU A 452 -21.14 11.78 0.29
N THR A 453 -21.50 10.52 0.52
CA THR A 453 -22.57 9.81 -0.22
C THR A 453 -23.79 9.57 0.66
N VAL A 454 -24.99 9.90 0.18
CA VAL A 454 -26.26 9.52 0.83
C VAL A 454 -27.17 8.77 -0.14
N HIS A 455 -27.65 7.59 0.27
CA HIS A 455 -28.61 6.81 -0.51
C HIS A 455 -29.59 5.99 0.32
N THR A 456 -30.60 5.39 -0.32
CA THR A 456 -31.69 4.61 0.32
C THR A 456 -32.37 5.31 1.50
N SER A 457 -32.25 6.64 1.60
CA SER A 457 -32.75 7.44 2.72
C SER A 457 -33.98 8.22 2.28
N TRP A 458 -34.74 8.81 3.21
CA TRP A 458 -35.94 9.56 2.82
C TRP A 458 -35.57 10.87 2.13
N HIS A 459 -34.62 11.61 2.69
CA HIS A 459 -33.92 12.73 2.03
C HIS A 459 -32.40 12.51 2.09
N GLY A 460 -31.68 12.95 1.05
CA GLY A 460 -30.21 12.98 1.08
C GLY A 460 -29.70 14.00 2.11
N MET A 461 -30.06 15.27 1.92
CA MET A 461 -29.76 16.37 2.85
C MET A 461 -31.00 17.24 3.07
N TYR A 462 -31.21 17.70 4.31
CA TYR A 462 -32.35 18.55 4.70
C TYR A 462 -31.87 19.74 5.53
N LEU A 463 -32.02 20.95 5.00
CA LEU A 463 -31.70 22.20 5.69
C LEU A 463 -32.98 23.02 5.92
N THR A 464 -33.13 23.54 7.13
CA THR A 464 -34.24 24.41 7.57
C THR A 464 -33.71 25.57 8.40
N GLY A 465 -34.56 26.51 8.78
CA GLY A 465 -34.20 27.65 9.62
C GLY A 465 -33.11 28.52 8.97
N SER A 466 -31.98 28.69 9.65
CA SER A 466 -30.81 29.44 9.17
C SER A 466 -29.63 28.54 8.78
N ALA A 467 -29.83 27.23 8.69
CA ALA A 467 -28.78 26.30 8.28
C ALA A 467 -28.23 26.65 6.89
N SER A 468 -26.92 26.77 6.80
CA SER A 468 -26.17 27.06 5.58
C SER A 468 -25.11 25.97 5.37
N ALA A 469 -24.72 25.68 4.12
CA ALA A 469 -23.72 24.65 3.86
C ALA A 469 -22.88 24.88 2.60
N ALA A 470 -21.59 24.56 2.67
CA ALA A 470 -20.75 24.32 1.50
C ALA A 470 -20.69 22.80 1.26
N VAL A 471 -21.11 22.36 0.07
CA VAL A 471 -21.24 20.95 -0.29
C VAL A 471 -20.37 20.64 -1.52
N THR A 472 -19.36 19.79 -1.35
CA THR A 472 -18.41 19.38 -2.39
C THR A 472 -18.27 17.86 -2.49
N ASN A 473 -17.86 17.34 -3.65
CA ASN A 473 -17.59 15.92 -3.89
C ASN A 473 -18.69 14.97 -3.37
N THR A 474 -19.96 15.39 -3.48
CA THR A 474 -21.07 14.78 -2.73
C THR A 474 -22.07 14.10 -3.66
N ILE A 475 -22.51 12.89 -3.29
CA ILE A 475 -23.41 12.04 -4.09
C ILE A 475 -24.73 11.83 -3.34
N LEU A 476 -25.85 12.36 -3.86
CA LEU A 476 -27.18 12.23 -3.26
C LEU A 476 -28.08 11.43 -4.19
N ARG A 477 -28.19 10.11 -3.98
CA ARG A 477 -28.80 9.19 -4.95
C ARG A 477 -29.86 8.24 -4.38
N ASN A 478 -30.83 7.84 -5.19
CA ASN A 478 -31.83 6.80 -4.87
C ASN A 478 -32.66 7.07 -3.58
N ASN A 479 -32.80 8.32 -3.14
CA ASN A 479 -33.56 8.66 -1.94
C ASN A 479 -35.08 8.70 -2.24
N THR A 480 -35.92 8.39 -1.25
CA THR A 480 -37.39 8.25 -1.39
C THR A 480 -38.11 9.58 -1.63
N PHE A 481 -37.42 10.71 -1.50
CA PHE A 481 -37.97 12.03 -1.75
C PHE A 481 -36.93 12.89 -2.49
N ASP A 482 -36.33 13.88 -1.82
CA ASP A 482 -35.40 14.82 -2.46
C ASP A 482 -33.94 14.43 -2.23
N GLY A 483 -33.08 14.76 -3.20
CA GLY A 483 -31.62 14.71 -3.03
C GLY A 483 -31.17 15.72 -1.96
N LEU A 484 -31.28 17.00 -2.29
CA LEU A 484 -31.17 18.12 -1.33
C LEU A 484 -32.53 18.81 -1.17
N ARG A 485 -32.93 19.08 0.07
CA ARG A 485 -34.08 19.92 0.42
C ARG A 485 -33.66 21.10 1.29
N VAL A 486 -33.96 22.31 0.84
CA VAL A 486 -33.82 23.56 1.62
C VAL A 486 -35.22 24.14 1.84
N LEU A 487 -35.75 24.09 3.07
CA LEU A 487 -37.09 24.55 3.42
C LEU A 487 -37.06 25.39 4.69
N ILE A 488 -37.19 26.72 4.57
CA ILE A 488 -37.37 27.61 5.73
C ILE A 488 -38.86 27.73 6.06
N SER A 489 -39.26 27.56 7.32
CA SER A 489 -40.66 27.67 7.73
C SER A 489 -41.10 29.13 7.90
N SER A 490 -42.41 29.38 7.99
CA SER A 490 -42.94 30.71 8.33
C SER A 490 -42.76 31.09 9.81
N GLN A 491 -42.18 30.21 10.65
CA GLN A 491 -41.85 30.49 12.04
C GLN A 491 -40.40 30.99 12.21
N ASP A 492 -39.52 30.71 11.24
CA ASP A 492 -38.09 31.05 11.26
C ASP A 492 -37.87 32.52 10.83
N VAL A 493 -38.46 33.46 11.56
CA VAL A 493 -38.59 34.89 11.17
C VAL A 493 -37.23 35.50 10.79
N SER A 494 -37.12 35.92 9.53
CA SER A 494 -35.93 36.58 8.96
C SER A 494 -34.65 35.73 8.99
N ALA A 495 -34.78 34.41 9.08
CA ALA A 495 -33.66 33.49 8.86
C ALA A 495 -33.08 33.63 7.45
N VAL A 496 -31.79 33.34 7.31
CA VAL A 496 -31.06 33.35 6.04
C VAL A 496 -30.33 32.02 5.90
N SER A 497 -30.54 31.34 4.78
CA SER A 497 -29.85 30.10 4.40
C SER A 497 -29.12 30.30 3.08
N THR A 498 -27.83 29.93 3.03
CA THR A 498 -27.05 29.86 1.79
C THR A 498 -26.46 28.47 1.65
N VAL A 499 -26.66 27.83 0.49
CA VAL A 499 -26.05 26.54 0.15
C VAL A 499 -25.30 26.64 -1.17
N THR A 500 -24.07 26.14 -1.21
CA THR A 500 -23.34 25.92 -2.47
C THR A 500 -23.20 24.42 -2.71
N LEU A 501 -23.52 23.96 -3.92
CA LEU A 501 -23.22 22.62 -4.39
C LEU A 501 -22.23 22.75 -5.54
N THR A 502 -20.99 22.32 -5.32
CA THR A 502 -19.95 22.31 -6.34
C THR A 502 -19.42 20.89 -6.51
N ASN A 503 -19.31 20.39 -7.74
CA ASN A 503 -18.85 19.02 -7.98
C ASN A 503 -19.67 17.97 -7.20
N ALA A 504 -21.00 18.02 -7.38
CA ALA A 504 -21.96 17.09 -6.77
C ALA A 504 -22.70 16.25 -7.83
N THR A 505 -23.05 15.01 -7.49
CA THR A 505 -23.83 14.11 -8.35
C THR A 505 -25.15 13.71 -7.68
N ILE A 506 -26.28 14.19 -8.19
CA ILE A 506 -27.61 13.99 -7.60
C ILE A 506 -28.48 13.14 -8.53
N HIS A 507 -28.71 11.87 -8.18
CA HIS A 507 -29.18 10.86 -9.13
C HIS A 507 -30.40 10.04 -8.67
N ALA A 508 -31.44 9.93 -9.50
CA ALA A 508 -32.57 9.00 -9.33
C ALA A 508 -33.29 9.04 -7.96
N ASN A 509 -33.36 10.22 -7.34
CA ASN A 509 -34.21 10.45 -6.17
C ASN A 509 -35.69 10.53 -6.60
N GLN A 510 -36.59 9.97 -5.82
CA GLN A 510 -37.99 9.70 -6.24
C GLN A 510 -38.87 10.94 -6.33
N ARG A 511 -38.34 12.13 -6.00
CA ARG A 511 -39.00 13.42 -6.16
C ARG A 511 -38.10 14.44 -6.86
N ASP A 512 -37.55 15.43 -6.14
CA ASP A 512 -36.77 16.52 -6.72
C ASP A 512 -35.26 16.33 -6.44
N GLY A 513 -34.39 16.63 -7.41
CA GLY A 513 -32.93 16.57 -7.18
C GLY A 513 -32.49 17.60 -6.14
N VAL A 514 -32.84 18.85 -6.38
CA VAL A 514 -32.72 19.95 -5.42
C VAL A 514 -34.07 20.66 -5.29
N PHE A 515 -34.65 20.66 -4.09
CA PHE A 515 -35.83 21.45 -3.74
C PHE A 515 -35.43 22.66 -2.88
N ILE A 516 -35.95 23.85 -3.21
CA ILE A 516 -35.84 25.04 -2.35
C ILE A 516 -37.18 25.76 -2.18
N GLN A 517 -37.49 26.16 -0.94
CA GLN A 517 -38.58 27.06 -0.59
C GLN A 517 -38.22 27.89 0.64
N SER A 518 -38.47 29.20 0.59
CA SER A 518 -38.44 30.08 1.76
C SER A 518 -39.81 30.70 1.98
N ASN A 519 -40.23 30.86 3.23
CA ASN A 519 -41.53 31.36 3.64
C ASN A 519 -41.37 32.54 4.62
N GLY A 520 -42.43 33.30 4.88
CA GLY A 520 -42.38 34.41 5.84
C GLY A 520 -41.48 35.56 5.36
N SER A 521 -40.66 36.13 6.24
CA SER A 521 -39.70 37.21 5.93
C SER A 521 -38.29 36.72 5.58
N SER A 522 -38.12 35.40 5.42
CA SER A 522 -36.83 34.72 5.45
C SER A 522 -36.29 34.48 4.04
N SER A 523 -34.97 34.28 3.87
CA SER A 523 -34.36 34.07 2.56
C SER A 523 -33.53 32.79 2.45
N ALA A 524 -33.58 32.15 1.28
CA ALA A 524 -32.85 30.94 0.97
C ALA A 524 -32.20 31.06 -0.42
N THR A 525 -30.90 30.84 -0.53
CA THR A 525 -30.15 30.91 -1.78
C THR A 525 -29.38 29.62 -2.01
N VAL A 526 -29.52 29.03 -3.19
CA VAL A 526 -28.75 27.86 -3.62
C VAL A 526 -27.93 28.19 -4.86
N PHE A 527 -26.63 27.91 -4.83
CA PHE A 527 -25.75 27.94 -5.99
C PHE A 527 -25.39 26.52 -6.40
N ILE A 528 -25.44 26.21 -7.70
CA ILE A 528 -25.12 24.89 -8.26
C ILE A 528 -24.08 25.08 -9.37
N THR A 529 -22.87 24.58 -9.14
CA THR A 529 -21.72 24.68 -10.05
C THR A 529 -21.11 23.30 -10.29
N ASN A 530 -20.55 23.03 -11.46
CA ASN A 530 -19.89 21.75 -11.81
C ASN A 530 -20.68 20.50 -11.41
N SER A 531 -22.01 20.51 -11.44
CA SER A 531 -22.81 19.44 -10.82
C SER A 531 -23.65 18.70 -11.84
N ILE A 532 -23.79 17.39 -11.66
CA ILE A 532 -24.65 16.55 -12.49
C ILE A 532 -25.89 16.18 -11.69
N VAL A 533 -27.05 16.60 -12.17
CA VAL A 533 -28.36 16.27 -11.61
C VAL A 533 -29.09 15.42 -12.65
N THR A 534 -29.45 14.18 -12.32
CA THR A 534 -30.03 13.25 -13.30
C THR A 534 -31.12 12.32 -12.76
N ASN A 535 -32.06 11.94 -13.63
CA ASN A 535 -33.07 10.89 -13.42
C ASN A 535 -33.99 11.03 -12.19
N ASN A 536 -33.92 12.15 -11.44
CA ASN A 536 -34.85 12.47 -10.36
C ASN A 536 -36.27 12.61 -10.92
N THR A 537 -37.25 11.96 -10.30
CA THR A 537 -38.54 11.63 -10.95
C THR A 537 -39.42 12.83 -11.28
N SER A 538 -39.37 13.90 -10.48
CA SER A 538 -40.15 15.12 -10.71
C SER A 538 -39.28 16.21 -11.33
N HIS A 539 -38.47 16.92 -10.53
CA HIS A 539 -37.57 17.95 -11.05
C HIS A 539 -36.09 17.60 -10.88
N GLY A 540 -35.25 18.13 -11.76
CA GLY A 540 -33.82 18.28 -11.46
C GLY A 540 -33.64 19.31 -10.34
N VAL A 541 -34.09 20.54 -10.57
CA VAL A 541 -34.02 21.63 -9.58
C VAL A 541 -35.35 22.40 -9.52
N PHE A 542 -36.04 22.36 -8.38
CA PHE A 542 -37.31 23.05 -8.16
C PHE A 542 -37.21 24.14 -7.09
N ARG A 543 -37.36 25.40 -7.53
CA ARG A 543 -37.56 26.55 -6.64
C ARG A 543 -39.05 26.86 -6.50
N GLN A 544 -39.66 26.39 -5.43
CA GLN A 544 -41.02 26.75 -5.07
C GLN A 544 -41.06 28.16 -4.43
N PRO A 545 -41.87 29.10 -4.93
CA PRO A 545 -42.16 30.34 -4.21
C PRO A 545 -42.97 30.04 -2.95
N GLY A 546 -42.54 30.54 -1.79
CA GLY A 546 -43.31 30.45 -0.56
C GLY A 546 -44.14 31.71 -0.27
N PRO A 547 -45.21 31.62 0.53
CA PRO A 547 -45.96 32.79 0.99
C PRO A 547 -45.14 33.67 1.95
N GLY A 548 -44.97 34.95 1.59
CA GLY A 548 -44.38 35.99 2.43
C GLY A 548 -43.61 37.03 1.61
N PRO A 549 -43.06 38.08 2.26
CA PRO A 549 -42.12 39.02 1.63
C PRO A 549 -40.68 38.49 1.46
N GLY A 550 -40.36 37.33 2.04
CA GLY A 550 -39.07 36.66 1.91
C GLY A 550 -38.79 36.08 0.52
N THR A 551 -37.55 35.66 0.27
CA THR A 551 -37.07 35.30 -1.08
C THR A 551 -36.31 33.97 -1.10
N SER A 552 -36.77 33.02 -1.91
CA SER A 552 -35.92 31.91 -2.39
C SER A 552 -35.21 32.31 -3.69
N SER A 553 -34.01 31.79 -3.96
CA SER A 553 -33.31 31.97 -5.24
C SER A 553 -32.42 30.77 -5.57
N VAL A 554 -32.21 30.51 -6.87
CA VAL A 554 -31.27 29.49 -7.36
C VAL A 554 -30.51 30.02 -8.57
N THR A 555 -29.20 29.82 -8.55
CA THR A 555 -28.29 30.08 -9.67
C THR A 555 -27.65 28.75 -10.09
N ILE A 556 -27.63 28.46 -11.39
CA ILE A 556 -26.99 27.24 -11.94
C ILE A 556 -25.94 27.65 -12.98
N THR A 557 -24.73 27.12 -12.85
CA THR A 557 -23.53 27.45 -13.66
C THR A 557 -22.80 26.16 -14.05
N ARG A 558 -22.27 26.05 -15.28
CA ARG A 558 -21.43 24.91 -15.76
C ARG A 558 -21.84 23.55 -15.16
N SER A 559 -23.09 23.15 -15.37
CA SER A 559 -23.72 21.98 -14.72
C SER A 559 -24.64 21.25 -15.71
N ASN A 560 -24.97 19.98 -15.48
CA ASN A 560 -25.81 19.17 -16.36
C ASN A 560 -27.09 18.70 -15.65
N LEU A 561 -28.26 19.00 -16.21
CA LEU A 561 -29.58 18.60 -15.69
C LEU A 561 -30.30 17.74 -16.75
N TRP A 562 -30.47 16.44 -16.54
CA TRP A 562 -30.99 15.53 -17.59
C TRP A 562 -31.84 14.35 -17.07
N GLY A 563 -32.76 13.85 -17.90
CA GLY A 563 -33.58 12.68 -17.59
C GLY A 563 -34.70 12.91 -16.56
N HIS A 564 -35.07 14.16 -16.31
CA HIS A 564 -36.16 14.54 -15.41
C HIS A 564 -37.49 14.69 -16.14
N LEU A 565 -38.62 14.63 -15.41
CA LEU A 565 -39.90 15.12 -15.94
C LEU A 565 -39.86 16.64 -16.19
N THR A 566 -39.06 17.39 -15.43
CA THR A 566 -38.74 18.80 -15.71
C THR A 566 -37.35 19.16 -15.17
N ASN A 567 -36.40 19.49 -16.05
CA ASN A 567 -35.02 19.76 -15.64
C ASN A 567 -34.92 20.82 -14.53
N HIS A 568 -35.61 21.96 -14.70
CA HIS A 568 -35.70 22.96 -13.64
C HIS A 568 -36.99 23.78 -13.68
N SER A 569 -37.41 24.29 -12.52
CA SER A 569 -38.58 25.16 -12.38
C SER A 569 -38.29 26.30 -11.40
N GLY A 570 -38.57 27.53 -11.82
CA GLY A 570 -38.40 28.76 -11.03
C GLY A 570 -36.96 29.26 -10.84
N VAL A 571 -35.95 28.65 -11.48
CA VAL A 571 -34.52 28.97 -11.30
C VAL A 571 -34.00 30.03 -12.27
N ASN A 572 -32.87 30.66 -11.94
CA ASN A 572 -32.06 31.45 -12.86
C ASN A 572 -30.91 30.57 -13.39
N ALA A 573 -31.08 29.99 -14.58
CA ALA A 573 -29.98 29.32 -15.29
C ALA A 573 -28.99 30.36 -15.84
N THR A 574 -27.68 30.06 -15.77
CA THR A 574 -26.61 30.90 -16.32
C THR A 574 -25.75 30.13 -17.32
N ALA A 575 -24.55 30.62 -17.64
CA ALA A 575 -23.69 30.04 -18.67
C ALA A 575 -23.25 28.60 -18.34
N GLY A 576 -23.22 27.76 -19.38
CA GLY A 576 -22.74 26.37 -19.27
C GLY A 576 -23.74 25.38 -18.66
N LEU A 577 -25.01 25.74 -18.46
CA LEU A 577 -26.04 24.73 -18.19
C LEU A 577 -26.24 23.83 -19.42
N THR A 578 -26.09 22.52 -19.25
CA THR A 578 -26.34 21.48 -20.25
C THR A 578 -27.51 20.58 -19.83
N SER A 579 -28.01 19.79 -20.80
CA SER A 579 -29.13 18.84 -20.61
C SER A 579 -28.92 17.64 -21.51
N VAL A 580 -27.92 16.83 -21.19
CA VAL A 580 -27.42 15.71 -22.00
C VAL A 580 -27.16 14.48 -21.13
N ASP A 581 -27.17 13.29 -21.73
CA ASP A 581 -26.81 12.06 -21.01
C ASP A 581 -25.34 12.15 -20.54
N PRO A 582 -25.04 12.07 -19.22
CA PRO A 582 -23.67 12.11 -18.72
C PRO A 582 -22.89 10.80 -18.98
N ARG A 583 -23.51 9.77 -19.58
CA ARG A 583 -22.88 8.48 -19.92
C ARG A 583 -22.18 7.85 -18.71
N TYR A 584 -22.96 7.52 -17.67
CA TYR A 584 -22.41 6.84 -16.48
C TYR A 584 -21.92 5.41 -16.80
N VAL A 585 -20.86 4.97 -16.12
CA VAL A 585 -20.31 3.61 -16.28
C VAL A 585 -21.36 2.52 -16.02
N ALA A 586 -22.08 2.57 -14.89
CA ALA A 586 -23.15 1.62 -14.58
C ALA A 586 -24.15 2.18 -13.55
N ALA A 587 -24.95 3.17 -13.94
CA ALA A 587 -25.94 3.77 -13.04
C ALA A 587 -27.02 2.76 -12.58
N PRO A 588 -27.50 2.82 -11.32
CA PRO A 588 -27.13 3.78 -10.28
C PRO A 588 -25.99 3.30 -9.37
N ALA A 589 -25.33 2.17 -9.69
CA ALA A 589 -24.31 1.54 -8.85
C ALA A 589 -22.93 2.21 -8.99
N ASN A 590 -22.54 2.56 -10.21
CA ASN A 590 -21.33 3.31 -10.53
C ASN A 590 -21.72 4.56 -11.33
N LEU A 591 -21.47 5.74 -10.74
CA LEU A 591 -21.80 7.06 -11.30
C LEU A 591 -20.56 7.83 -11.80
N LYS A 592 -19.43 7.15 -12.01
CA LYS A 592 -18.31 7.69 -12.80
C LYS A 592 -18.75 7.89 -14.26
N LEU A 593 -18.08 8.81 -14.94
CA LEU A 593 -18.30 9.07 -16.36
C LEU A 593 -17.59 8.00 -17.22
N GLN A 594 -18.18 7.67 -18.37
CA GLN A 594 -17.49 6.94 -19.45
C GLN A 594 -16.71 7.93 -20.32
N ALA A 595 -15.69 7.43 -21.04
CA ALA A 595 -15.00 8.20 -22.07
C ALA A 595 -15.98 8.80 -23.08
N MET A 596 -15.65 9.99 -23.62
CA MET A 596 -16.56 10.80 -24.45
C MET A 596 -17.89 11.17 -23.75
N SER A 597 -17.92 11.28 -22.42
CA SER A 597 -19.02 11.92 -21.72
C SER A 597 -19.03 13.43 -21.99
N PRO A 598 -20.18 14.05 -22.28
CA PRO A 598 -20.30 15.50 -22.45
C PRO A 598 -20.21 16.28 -21.11
N CYS A 599 -19.92 15.59 -20.00
CA CYS A 599 -19.63 16.19 -18.71
C CYS A 599 -18.13 16.22 -18.35
N ILE A 600 -17.29 15.55 -19.14
CA ILE A 600 -15.83 15.60 -19.03
C ILE A 600 -15.35 16.99 -19.51
N ASP A 601 -14.37 17.57 -18.82
CA ASP A 601 -13.73 18.88 -19.13
C ASP A 601 -14.71 20.08 -19.25
N ALA A 602 -15.97 19.89 -18.86
CA ALA A 602 -17.09 20.80 -19.13
C ALA A 602 -17.48 21.73 -17.95
N GLY A 603 -16.76 21.66 -16.83
CA GLY A 603 -16.90 22.44 -15.60
C GLY A 603 -16.06 23.74 -15.56
N THR A 604 -15.78 24.25 -14.38
CA THR A 604 -14.99 25.48 -14.16
C THR A 604 -14.19 25.39 -12.85
N ALA A 605 -13.14 26.20 -12.70
CA ALA A 605 -12.40 26.31 -11.44
C ALA A 605 -13.21 26.95 -10.29
N GLU A 606 -14.38 27.54 -10.55
CA GLU A 606 -15.19 28.28 -9.57
C GLU A 606 -15.71 27.38 -8.43
N GLY A 607 -15.03 27.44 -7.28
CA GLY A 607 -15.38 26.69 -6.08
C GLY A 607 -15.10 25.19 -6.17
N ALA A 608 -14.38 24.74 -7.19
CA ALA A 608 -14.00 23.34 -7.36
C ALA A 608 -13.00 22.92 -6.25
N PRO A 609 -13.13 21.72 -5.66
CA PRO A 609 -12.12 21.16 -4.76
C PRO A 609 -10.84 20.81 -5.54
N SER A 610 -9.71 20.59 -4.85
CA SER A 610 -8.44 20.21 -5.50
C SER A 610 -8.35 18.74 -5.90
N HIS A 611 -9.29 17.93 -5.42
CA HIS A 611 -9.41 16.50 -5.71
C HIS A 611 -10.90 16.10 -5.76
N ASP A 612 -11.22 15.00 -6.41
CA ASP A 612 -12.58 14.43 -6.46
C ASP A 612 -12.92 13.55 -5.22
N ILE A 613 -14.08 12.90 -5.23
CA ILE A 613 -14.48 11.98 -4.14
C ILE A 613 -13.54 10.78 -3.96
N GLU A 614 -12.83 10.35 -5.00
CA GLU A 614 -11.87 9.25 -4.93
C GLU A 614 -10.43 9.69 -4.61
N GLY A 615 -10.18 11.00 -4.52
CA GLY A 615 -8.84 11.55 -4.31
C GLY A 615 -8.01 11.65 -5.60
N ASN A 616 -8.64 11.52 -6.78
CA ASN A 616 -8.01 11.92 -8.04
C ASN A 616 -7.79 13.44 -8.01
N PRO A 617 -6.63 13.97 -8.46
CA PRO A 617 -6.44 15.41 -8.62
C PRO A 617 -7.50 16.05 -9.52
N ARG A 618 -7.68 17.37 -9.39
CA ARG A 618 -8.63 18.18 -10.17
C ARG A 618 -8.02 19.57 -10.39
N PRO A 619 -7.85 20.06 -11.64
CA PRO A 619 -8.27 19.48 -12.92
C PRO A 619 -7.39 18.30 -13.39
N LEU A 620 -7.95 17.46 -14.26
CA LEU A 620 -7.21 16.52 -15.14
C LEU A 620 -7.56 16.81 -16.60
N ASP A 621 -6.80 16.25 -17.55
CA ASP A 621 -7.12 16.32 -18.98
C ASP A 621 -7.88 15.05 -19.35
N GLY A 622 -9.22 15.11 -19.33
CA GLY A 622 -10.08 13.94 -19.36
C GLY A 622 -10.36 13.41 -20.76
N ASP A 623 -10.52 14.29 -21.75
CA ASP A 623 -10.64 13.94 -23.17
C ASP A 623 -9.32 14.06 -23.96
N LEU A 624 -8.25 14.54 -23.31
CA LEU A 624 -6.92 14.78 -23.87
C LEU A 624 -6.99 15.80 -25.03
N LEU A 625 -7.83 16.82 -24.93
CA LEU A 625 -7.97 17.93 -25.89
C LEU A 625 -8.10 19.27 -25.15
N ASN A 626 -7.31 20.26 -25.59
CA ASN A 626 -7.25 21.61 -25.02
C ASN A 626 -6.55 21.73 -23.64
N GLY A 627 -6.21 20.62 -22.99
CA GLY A 627 -5.47 20.59 -21.72
C GLY A 627 -6.38 20.54 -20.47
N PRO A 628 -5.80 20.30 -19.29
CA PRO A 628 -6.57 19.98 -18.08
C PRO A 628 -7.70 20.94 -17.75
N ALA A 629 -8.93 20.43 -17.69
CA ALA A 629 -10.09 21.16 -17.19
C ALA A 629 -10.83 20.35 -16.11
N PHE A 630 -12.01 20.83 -15.72
CA PHE A 630 -12.74 20.34 -14.56
C PHE A 630 -13.97 19.57 -15.04
N ASP A 631 -14.19 18.33 -14.59
CA ASP A 631 -15.46 17.65 -14.89
C ASP A 631 -16.63 18.25 -14.11
N MET A 632 -17.83 17.95 -14.60
CA MET A 632 -19.05 18.03 -13.79
C MET A 632 -19.24 16.74 -12.96
N GLY A 633 -19.71 16.89 -11.74
CA GLY A 633 -20.03 15.79 -10.83
C GLY A 633 -19.00 15.61 -9.71
N ALA A 634 -19.23 14.60 -8.86
CA ALA A 634 -18.38 14.27 -7.72
C ALA A 634 -17.11 13.47 -8.06
N TYR A 635 -16.97 12.99 -9.30
CA TYR A 635 -15.79 12.30 -9.82
C TYR A 635 -15.04 13.21 -10.79
N GLU A 636 -13.73 13.01 -10.92
CA GLU A 636 -12.94 13.45 -12.08
C GLU A 636 -12.66 12.21 -12.94
N PHE A 637 -12.82 12.32 -14.25
CA PHE A 637 -12.43 11.29 -15.19
C PHE A 637 -10.91 11.31 -15.33
N ALA A 638 -10.22 10.58 -14.45
CA ALA A 638 -8.87 10.12 -14.73
C ALA A 638 -8.94 9.12 -15.91
N PRO A 639 -8.39 9.43 -17.10
CA PRO A 639 -8.21 8.42 -18.12
C PRO A 639 -7.30 7.30 -17.58
N PRO A 640 -7.36 6.08 -18.13
CA PRO A 640 -6.39 5.03 -17.79
C PRO A 640 -4.97 5.58 -17.93
N ALA A 641 -4.11 5.29 -16.95
CA ALA A 641 -2.69 5.61 -17.07
C ALA A 641 -2.14 4.95 -18.35
N VAL A 642 -1.32 5.68 -19.08
CA VAL A 642 -0.61 5.17 -20.27
C VAL A 642 0.33 4.05 -19.82
N VAL A 643 0.10 2.82 -20.28
CA VAL A 643 0.81 1.61 -19.82
C VAL A 643 1.80 1.15 -20.88
N CYS A 644 2.92 1.87 -20.96
CA CYS A 644 4.06 1.43 -21.75
C CYS A 644 4.45 -0.01 -21.36
N GLY A 645 4.40 -0.91 -22.34
CA GLY A 645 4.65 -2.34 -22.21
C GLY A 645 3.41 -3.24 -22.35
N ASP A 646 2.24 -2.72 -22.75
CA ASP A 646 1.01 -3.53 -22.90
C ASP A 646 0.77 -4.11 -24.31
N GLY A 647 1.49 -3.64 -25.32
CA GLY A 647 1.41 -4.09 -26.72
C GLY A 647 0.44 -3.29 -27.59
N ILE A 648 -0.08 -2.15 -27.11
CA ILE A 648 -1.06 -1.32 -27.81
C ILE A 648 -0.63 0.15 -27.76
N VAL A 649 -0.07 0.67 -28.86
CA VAL A 649 0.39 2.08 -28.97
C VAL A 649 -0.69 3.07 -28.54
N GLY A 650 -0.53 3.61 -27.33
CA GLY A 650 -1.43 4.49 -26.63
C GLY A 650 -1.23 5.97 -26.98
N ARG A 651 -2.13 6.83 -26.47
CA ARG A 651 -2.14 8.26 -26.79
C ARG A 651 -1.12 9.03 -25.94
N GLY A 652 0.13 9.01 -26.38
CA GLY A 652 1.28 9.66 -25.73
C GLY A 652 2.58 8.91 -25.94
N GLU A 653 2.47 7.62 -26.28
CA GLU A 653 3.57 6.75 -26.68
C GLU A 653 3.91 7.01 -28.15
N MET A 654 5.19 6.96 -28.53
CA MET A 654 5.60 7.03 -29.93
C MET A 654 5.62 5.65 -30.60
N CYS A 655 5.80 4.59 -29.81
CA CYS A 655 5.58 3.20 -30.19
C CYS A 655 5.43 2.35 -28.90
N ASP A 656 4.92 1.13 -29.04
CA ASP A 656 4.84 0.14 -27.96
C ASP A 656 4.97 -1.28 -28.55
N ASP A 657 6.05 -1.99 -28.18
CA ASP A 657 6.34 -3.38 -28.53
C ASP A 657 6.00 -4.34 -27.37
N GLY A 658 5.17 -3.91 -26.42
CA GLY A 658 4.75 -4.69 -25.26
C GLY A 658 5.92 -5.07 -24.34
N PRO A 659 5.98 -6.33 -23.86
CA PRO A 659 7.09 -6.82 -23.05
C PRO A 659 8.48 -6.78 -23.72
N GLU A 660 8.59 -6.40 -25.00
CA GLU A 660 9.87 -6.17 -25.67
C GLU A 660 10.41 -4.74 -25.51
N ASN A 661 9.65 -3.82 -24.90
CA ASN A 661 10.08 -2.44 -24.61
C ASN A 661 11.34 -2.42 -23.72
N GLY A 662 12.28 -1.55 -24.07
CA GLY A 662 13.59 -1.44 -23.43
C GLY A 662 14.64 -2.44 -23.93
N GLN A 663 14.28 -3.31 -24.88
CA GLN A 663 15.24 -4.14 -25.61
C GLN A 663 15.83 -3.37 -26.81
N TYR A 664 16.91 -3.92 -27.37
CA TYR A 664 17.58 -3.40 -28.54
C TYR A 664 16.73 -3.59 -29.81
N GLY A 665 16.66 -2.57 -30.68
CA GLY A 665 15.80 -2.59 -31.86
C GLY A 665 14.30 -2.63 -31.52
N ARG A 666 13.90 -1.99 -30.41
CA ARG A 666 12.52 -1.88 -29.89
C ARG A 666 12.28 -0.50 -29.29
N CYS A 667 11.05 -0.19 -28.90
CA CYS A 667 10.72 1.02 -28.16
C CYS A 667 11.51 1.16 -26.85
N ARG A 668 11.69 2.40 -26.39
CA ARG A 668 12.25 2.69 -25.06
C ARG A 668 11.37 2.10 -23.96
N ALA A 669 11.97 1.82 -22.80
CA ALA A 669 11.26 1.33 -21.61
C ALA A 669 10.22 2.33 -21.03
N ASP A 670 10.17 3.55 -21.56
CA ASP A 670 9.19 4.60 -21.24
C ASP A 670 8.32 4.99 -22.47
N CYS A 671 8.46 4.29 -23.60
CA CYS A 671 7.74 4.51 -24.85
C CYS A 671 7.88 5.92 -25.45
N SER A 672 8.90 6.68 -25.00
CA SER A 672 9.19 8.04 -25.47
C SER A 672 9.80 8.11 -26.88
N GLY A 673 9.97 6.96 -27.56
CA GLY A 673 10.58 6.83 -28.87
C GLY A 673 11.18 5.44 -29.09
N ALA A 674 11.88 5.26 -30.21
CA ALA A 674 12.75 4.11 -30.43
C ALA A 674 13.85 4.06 -29.36
N GLY A 675 14.07 2.88 -28.78
CA GLY A 675 15.26 2.55 -28.01
C GLY A 675 16.46 2.33 -28.94
N PRO A 676 17.66 2.01 -28.40
CA PRO A 676 18.87 1.92 -29.20
C PRO A 676 18.74 0.91 -30.35
N PHE A 677 19.22 1.27 -31.53
CA PHE A 677 19.16 0.47 -32.75
C PHE A 677 20.27 0.84 -33.73
N CYS A 678 20.75 -0.14 -34.50
CA CYS A 678 21.79 0.08 -35.51
C CYS A 678 21.46 1.20 -36.49
N GLY A 679 22.36 2.17 -36.58
CA GLY A 679 22.23 3.40 -37.34
C GLY A 679 21.68 4.58 -36.53
N ASP A 680 21.72 4.55 -35.19
CA ASP A 680 21.29 5.67 -34.34
C ASP A 680 22.43 6.65 -33.95
N GLY A 681 23.67 6.28 -34.22
CA GLY A 681 24.87 7.07 -34.00
C GLY A 681 25.60 6.81 -32.68
N ALA A 682 25.22 5.78 -31.90
CA ALA A 682 25.75 5.57 -30.55
C ALA A 682 25.86 4.10 -30.09
N THR A 683 26.95 3.42 -30.49
CA THR A 683 27.35 2.05 -30.09
C THR A 683 26.77 1.55 -28.75
N SER A 684 25.73 0.73 -28.82
CA SER A 684 24.84 0.33 -27.72
C SER A 684 24.42 -1.14 -27.82
N GLY A 685 24.35 -1.83 -26.68
CA GLY A 685 23.79 -3.18 -26.61
C GLY A 685 24.69 -4.23 -27.30
N PRO A 686 24.23 -4.89 -28.40
CA PRO A 686 24.99 -5.94 -29.09
C PRO A 686 25.93 -5.42 -30.20
N GLU A 687 25.91 -4.12 -30.50
CA GLU A 687 26.65 -3.50 -31.60
C GLU A 687 28.19 -3.59 -31.41
N ALA A 688 28.91 -3.86 -32.50
CA ALA A 688 30.37 -3.77 -32.56
C ALA A 688 30.86 -2.39 -33.08
N CYS A 689 30.02 -1.73 -33.87
CA CYS A 689 30.17 -0.39 -34.42
C CYS A 689 28.79 0.24 -34.59
N ASP A 690 28.70 1.57 -34.71
CA ASP A 690 27.55 2.31 -35.22
C ASP A 690 28.09 3.67 -35.70
N ASP A 691 27.71 4.10 -36.90
CA ASP A 691 28.14 5.37 -37.51
C ASP A 691 26.98 6.36 -37.78
N GLY A 692 25.75 6.02 -37.38
CA GLY A 692 24.53 6.80 -37.60
C GLY A 692 23.87 6.62 -38.97
N ASN A 693 24.18 5.52 -39.67
CA ASN A 693 23.78 5.27 -41.06
C ASN A 693 23.29 3.81 -41.25
N VAL A 694 22.78 3.47 -42.43
CA VAL A 694 22.23 2.14 -42.79
C VAL A 694 22.72 1.71 -44.18
N SER A 695 24.04 1.62 -44.28
CA SER A 695 24.82 1.25 -45.46
C SER A 695 25.58 -0.04 -45.18
N ASP A 696 25.95 -0.76 -46.25
CA ASP A 696 26.87 -1.90 -46.20
C ASP A 696 28.15 -1.60 -47.01
N GLU A 697 28.37 -0.36 -47.46
CA GLU A 697 29.47 0.09 -48.34
C GLU A 697 30.60 0.84 -47.58
N ASP A 698 30.58 0.80 -46.25
CA ASP A 698 31.50 1.49 -45.35
C ASP A 698 31.90 0.62 -44.14
N GLY A 699 32.65 1.18 -43.19
CA GLY A 699 33.23 0.44 -42.06
C GLY A 699 32.23 -0.15 -41.05
N CYS A 700 30.92 0.13 -41.15
CA CYS A 700 29.91 -0.46 -40.29
C CYS A 700 28.66 -0.92 -41.06
N LEU A 701 28.51 -2.24 -41.22
CA LEU A 701 27.39 -2.85 -41.93
C LEU A 701 26.04 -2.52 -41.27
N THR A 702 24.93 -2.64 -42.01
CA THR A 702 23.53 -2.49 -41.54
C THR A 702 23.12 -3.40 -40.37
N THR A 703 23.99 -4.34 -39.98
CA THR A 703 23.83 -5.24 -38.84
C THR A 703 24.63 -4.80 -37.61
N CYS A 704 25.35 -3.67 -37.69
CA CYS A 704 26.27 -3.12 -36.70
C CYS A 704 27.40 -4.07 -36.31
N VAL A 705 27.92 -4.74 -37.34
CA VAL A 705 29.15 -5.53 -37.35
C VAL A 705 30.16 -4.75 -38.19
N ALA A 706 31.40 -4.65 -37.70
CA ALA A 706 32.48 -4.02 -38.47
C ALA A 706 32.77 -4.85 -39.73
N ALA A 707 32.91 -4.17 -40.87
CA ALA A 707 33.08 -4.80 -42.17
C ALA A 707 34.46 -5.52 -42.31
N SER A 708 34.59 -6.46 -43.25
CA SER A 708 35.75 -7.36 -43.28
C SER A 708 36.12 -7.93 -44.66
N CYS A 709 37.28 -7.51 -45.15
CA CYS A 709 38.04 -8.09 -46.26
C CYS A 709 37.77 -9.59 -46.53
N GLY A 710 37.32 -9.88 -47.75
CA GLY A 710 36.91 -11.19 -48.24
C GLY A 710 35.42 -11.47 -48.15
N ASP A 711 34.58 -10.45 -47.92
CA ASP A 711 33.11 -10.56 -47.86
C ASP A 711 32.38 -10.17 -49.16
N GLY A 712 33.11 -9.57 -50.12
CA GLY A 712 32.66 -9.29 -51.48
C GLY A 712 32.18 -7.86 -51.73
N PHE A 713 32.42 -6.93 -50.80
CA PHE A 713 31.94 -5.54 -50.88
C PHE A 713 33.05 -4.53 -50.59
N VAL A 714 33.78 -4.04 -51.61
CA VAL A 714 34.90 -3.09 -51.44
C VAL A 714 34.53 -1.87 -50.58
N GLN A 715 34.92 -1.88 -49.30
CA GLN A 715 34.55 -0.85 -48.32
C GLN A 715 35.48 0.38 -48.38
N ALA A 716 34.89 1.58 -48.50
CA ALA A 716 35.66 2.80 -48.64
C ALA A 716 36.53 3.13 -47.40
N ASP A 717 37.79 3.50 -47.63
CA ASP A 717 38.83 3.78 -46.61
C ASP A 717 39.17 2.59 -45.67
N VAL A 718 38.63 1.40 -45.90
CA VAL A 718 39.00 0.15 -45.19
C VAL A 718 39.97 -0.69 -46.03
N GLU A 719 39.75 -0.78 -47.34
CA GLU A 719 40.42 -1.73 -48.25
C GLU A 719 40.57 -1.20 -49.68
N GLN A 720 41.39 -1.86 -50.52
CA GLN A 720 41.67 -1.44 -51.90
C GLN A 720 40.97 -2.30 -52.97
N CYS A 721 40.64 -3.54 -52.62
CA CYS A 721 39.90 -4.51 -53.43
C CYS A 721 39.26 -5.54 -52.49
N ASP A 722 38.23 -6.23 -52.96
CA ASP A 722 37.61 -7.42 -52.37
C ASP A 722 36.89 -8.15 -53.52
N ASP A 723 37.04 -9.46 -53.62
CA ASP A 723 36.40 -10.33 -54.61
C ASP A 723 35.55 -11.47 -54.02
N GLY A 724 35.31 -11.44 -52.71
CA GLY A 724 34.49 -12.39 -51.94
C GLY A 724 35.20 -13.70 -51.61
N ASN A 725 36.53 -13.67 -51.59
CA ASN A 725 37.39 -14.86 -51.52
C ASN A 725 38.62 -14.64 -50.60
N ALA A 726 39.45 -15.66 -50.43
CA ALA A 726 40.60 -15.66 -49.54
C ALA A 726 41.78 -16.41 -50.20
N SER A 727 42.23 -15.83 -51.30
CA SER A 727 43.29 -16.31 -52.19
C SER A 727 44.39 -15.25 -52.29
N ASP A 728 45.58 -15.67 -52.69
CA ASP A 728 46.67 -14.78 -53.10
C ASP A 728 47.08 -15.07 -54.57
N GLU A 729 46.32 -15.91 -55.31
CA GLU A 729 46.60 -16.38 -56.68
C GLU A 729 45.77 -15.63 -57.76
N ASP A 730 45.15 -14.52 -57.41
CA ASP A 730 44.24 -13.73 -58.25
C ASP A 730 44.45 -12.21 -58.07
N GLY A 731 43.48 -11.39 -58.45
CA GLY A 731 43.63 -9.93 -58.52
C GLY A 731 43.61 -9.21 -57.17
N CYS A 732 43.29 -9.88 -56.07
CA CYS A 732 43.19 -9.28 -54.75
C CYS A 732 43.73 -10.20 -53.65
N LEU A 733 44.89 -9.85 -53.09
CA LEU A 733 45.53 -10.62 -52.03
C LEU A 733 44.63 -10.73 -50.78
N THR A 734 44.85 -11.74 -49.94
CA THR A 734 44.17 -11.96 -48.64
C THR A 734 44.33 -10.83 -47.61
N THR A 735 45.03 -9.74 -47.97
CA THR A 735 45.15 -8.50 -47.20
C THR A 735 44.38 -7.32 -47.81
N CYS A 736 43.55 -7.59 -48.83
CA CYS A 736 42.76 -6.64 -49.61
C CYS A 736 43.57 -5.50 -50.24
N VAL A 737 44.64 -5.93 -50.92
CA VAL A 737 45.58 -5.14 -51.72
C VAL A 737 45.76 -5.83 -53.08
N ALA A 738 45.86 -5.06 -54.16
CA ALA A 738 46.08 -5.61 -55.51
C ALA A 738 47.50 -6.18 -55.68
N ALA A 739 47.61 -7.29 -56.41
CA ALA A 739 48.85 -8.05 -56.64
C ALA A 739 49.79 -7.41 -57.69
N SER A 740 51.05 -7.87 -57.80
CA SER A 740 52.05 -7.26 -58.68
C SER A 740 53.28 -8.12 -59.05
N CYS A 741 53.43 -8.43 -60.35
CA CYS A 741 54.63 -8.94 -61.04
C CYS A 741 55.97 -8.71 -60.31
N GLY A 742 56.64 -9.82 -59.99
CA GLY A 742 57.85 -9.91 -59.17
C GLY A 742 57.57 -10.28 -57.70
N ASP A 743 56.36 -10.72 -57.36
CA ASP A 743 55.95 -11.11 -56.00
C ASP A 743 55.98 -12.63 -55.75
N GLY A 744 56.13 -13.44 -56.80
CA GLY A 744 56.30 -14.89 -56.74
C GLY A 744 55.03 -15.71 -56.97
N PHE A 745 53.91 -15.08 -57.33
CA PHE A 745 52.62 -15.76 -57.56
C PHE A 745 52.07 -15.44 -58.96
N VAL A 746 52.24 -16.34 -59.94
CA VAL A 746 51.80 -16.12 -61.33
C VAL A 746 50.28 -15.86 -61.43
N GLN A 747 49.91 -14.59 -61.56
CA GLN A 747 48.53 -14.11 -61.56
C GLN A 747 47.83 -14.29 -62.92
N ALA A 748 46.74 -15.06 -62.94
CA ALA A 748 46.02 -15.39 -64.17
C ALA A 748 45.43 -14.15 -64.87
N ASP A 749 45.64 -14.05 -66.19
CA ASP A 749 45.29 -12.90 -67.05
C ASP A 749 45.97 -11.55 -66.69
N VAL A 750 46.88 -11.52 -65.72
CA VAL A 750 47.71 -10.34 -65.38
C VAL A 750 49.10 -10.43 -66.04
N GLU A 751 49.73 -11.61 -66.01
CA GLU A 751 51.11 -11.81 -66.44
C GLU A 751 51.38 -13.18 -67.11
N GLN A 752 52.54 -13.37 -67.73
CA GLN A 752 52.88 -14.61 -68.46
C GLN A 752 53.85 -15.52 -67.69
N CYS A 753 54.64 -14.95 -66.79
CA CYS A 753 55.55 -15.61 -65.88
C CYS A 753 55.84 -14.67 -64.70
N ASP A 754 56.16 -15.23 -63.54
CA ASP A 754 56.75 -14.58 -62.38
C ASP A 754 57.71 -15.61 -61.77
N ASP A 755 58.93 -15.20 -61.42
CA ASP A 755 59.96 -16.06 -60.84
C ASP A 755 60.47 -15.56 -59.45
N GLY A 756 59.80 -14.57 -58.89
CA GLY A 756 60.09 -13.92 -57.61
C GLY A 756 61.27 -12.95 -57.64
N ASN A 757 61.72 -12.49 -58.82
CA ASN A 757 62.84 -11.55 -58.94
C ASN A 757 62.63 -10.46 -60.01
N ALA A 758 63.70 -9.76 -60.39
CA ALA A 758 63.67 -8.65 -61.36
C ALA A 758 64.97 -8.69 -62.19
N SER A 759 65.04 -9.65 -63.10
CA SER A 759 66.16 -9.96 -63.99
C SER A 759 65.69 -9.99 -65.44
N ASP A 760 66.62 -9.81 -66.38
CA ASP A 760 66.40 -9.98 -67.82
C ASP A 760 67.38 -11.04 -68.41
N GLU A 761 68.12 -11.77 -67.56
CA GLU A 761 69.18 -12.73 -67.95
C GLU A 761 68.75 -14.21 -67.82
N ASP A 762 67.45 -14.47 -67.67
CA ASP A 762 66.85 -15.79 -67.44
C ASP A 762 65.51 -15.97 -68.20
N GLY A 763 64.67 -16.92 -67.76
CA GLY A 763 63.44 -17.30 -68.45
C GLY A 763 62.26 -16.32 -68.35
N CYS A 764 62.33 -15.30 -67.47
CA CYS A 764 61.25 -14.32 -67.32
C CYS A 764 61.81 -12.89 -67.21
N LEU A 765 61.59 -12.08 -68.25
CA LEU A 765 62.02 -10.68 -68.29
C LEU A 765 61.34 -9.85 -67.19
N THR A 766 61.96 -8.73 -66.79
CA THR A 766 61.42 -7.72 -65.83
C THR A 766 60.06 -7.09 -66.20
N THR A 767 59.48 -7.50 -67.32
CA THR A 767 58.13 -7.11 -67.78
C THR A 767 57.12 -8.26 -67.68
N CYS A 768 57.49 -9.37 -67.00
CA CYS A 768 56.73 -10.60 -66.84
C CYS A 768 56.30 -11.24 -68.18
N VAL A 769 57.29 -11.39 -69.08
CA VAL A 769 57.21 -11.98 -70.43
C VAL A 769 58.39 -12.93 -70.65
N ALA A 770 58.17 -14.07 -71.31
CA ALA A 770 59.23 -15.05 -71.62
C ALA A 770 60.17 -14.60 -72.75
N ALA A 771 61.46 -14.94 -72.64
CA ALA A 771 62.54 -14.54 -73.54
C ALA A 771 62.67 -15.42 -74.82
N SER A 772 63.50 -15.04 -75.79
CA SER A 772 63.58 -15.74 -77.09
C SER A 772 64.87 -15.55 -77.91
N CYS A 773 65.41 -16.67 -78.41
CA CYS A 773 66.42 -16.79 -79.48
C CYS A 773 66.56 -15.62 -80.48
N GLY A 774 67.78 -15.08 -80.62
CA GLY A 774 68.14 -14.11 -81.65
C GLY A 774 67.83 -12.66 -81.29
N ASP A 775 67.62 -12.36 -80.00
CA ASP A 775 67.39 -11.01 -79.48
C ASP A 775 68.66 -10.30 -79.00
N GLY A 776 69.77 -11.05 -78.88
CA GLY A 776 71.10 -10.57 -78.53
C GLY A 776 71.51 -10.81 -77.06
N PHE A 777 70.70 -11.53 -76.28
CA PHE A 777 70.99 -11.86 -74.87
C PHE A 777 71.02 -13.37 -74.66
N VAL A 778 72.21 -13.97 -74.57
CA VAL A 778 72.36 -15.43 -74.37
C VAL A 778 71.72 -15.88 -73.05
N GLN A 779 70.53 -16.46 -73.14
CA GLN A 779 69.68 -16.88 -72.03
C GLN A 779 70.11 -18.24 -71.46
N ALA A 780 70.44 -18.28 -70.17
CA ALA A 780 70.90 -19.50 -69.50
C ALA A 780 69.83 -20.62 -69.53
N ASP A 781 70.25 -21.83 -69.90
CA ASP A 781 69.39 -23.02 -70.11
C ASP A 781 68.28 -22.89 -71.17
N VAL A 782 68.23 -21.78 -71.93
CA VAL A 782 67.30 -21.57 -73.07
C VAL A 782 68.01 -21.77 -74.41
N GLU A 783 69.24 -21.27 -74.57
CA GLU A 783 70.01 -21.36 -75.81
C GLU A 783 71.52 -21.58 -75.58
N GLN A 784 72.28 -21.90 -76.65
CA GLN A 784 73.73 -22.17 -76.55
C GLN A 784 74.60 -21.04 -77.10
N CYS A 785 74.07 -20.26 -78.04
CA CYS A 785 74.69 -19.06 -78.59
C CYS A 785 73.61 -18.13 -79.17
N ASP A 786 73.84 -16.83 -79.09
CA ASP A 786 73.10 -15.80 -79.81
C ASP A 786 74.14 -14.82 -80.38
N ASP A 787 74.06 -14.55 -81.68
CA ASP A 787 74.94 -13.61 -82.40
C ASP A 787 74.19 -12.39 -82.98
N GLY A 788 72.89 -12.28 -82.67
CA GLY A 788 71.98 -11.24 -83.14
C GLY A 788 71.44 -11.44 -84.56
N ASN A 789 71.58 -12.63 -85.17
CA ASN A 789 70.94 -12.93 -86.45
C ASN A 789 70.42 -14.38 -86.60
N ALA A 790 70.42 -14.92 -87.82
CA ALA A 790 69.79 -16.20 -88.19
C ALA A 790 70.47 -16.78 -89.43
N SER A 791 71.77 -17.05 -89.31
CA SER A 791 72.66 -17.60 -90.33
C SER A 791 72.98 -19.07 -90.01
N ASP A 792 73.34 -19.86 -91.02
CA ASP A 792 73.81 -21.24 -90.85
C ASP A 792 75.24 -21.43 -91.44
N GLU A 793 75.90 -20.36 -91.89
CA GLU A 793 77.23 -20.41 -92.56
C GLU A 793 78.38 -19.89 -91.67
N ASP A 794 78.17 -19.79 -90.35
CA ASP A 794 79.14 -19.28 -89.38
C ASP A 794 79.08 -20.01 -88.01
N GLY A 795 79.42 -19.33 -86.90
CA GLY A 795 79.66 -19.96 -85.60
C GLY A 795 78.40 -20.29 -84.79
N CYS A 796 77.24 -19.71 -85.14
CA CYS A 796 75.98 -19.97 -84.46
C CYS A 796 74.87 -20.20 -85.48
N LEU A 797 74.31 -21.41 -85.52
CA LEU A 797 73.23 -21.77 -86.44
C LEU A 797 71.95 -20.97 -86.13
N ALA A 798 71.04 -20.84 -87.09
CA ALA A 798 69.75 -20.15 -86.95
C ALA A 798 68.76 -20.82 -85.98
N THR A 799 69.24 -21.80 -85.21
CA THR A 799 68.55 -22.49 -84.11
C THR A 799 69.23 -22.26 -82.75
N CYS A 800 70.16 -21.31 -82.65
CA CYS A 800 70.90 -20.93 -81.43
C CYS A 800 71.76 -22.07 -80.85
N VAL A 801 72.35 -22.86 -81.76
CA VAL A 801 73.23 -24.00 -81.49
C VAL A 801 74.56 -23.76 -82.22
N ALA A 802 75.68 -24.02 -81.55
CA ALA A 802 77.01 -23.85 -82.14
C ALA A 802 77.28 -24.91 -83.24
N ALA A 803 77.92 -24.49 -84.33
CA ALA A 803 78.28 -25.38 -85.45
C ALA A 803 79.28 -26.49 -85.04
N SER A 804 79.26 -27.63 -85.73
CA SER A 804 80.02 -28.82 -85.32
C SER A 804 80.50 -29.70 -86.47
N CYS A 805 81.81 -29.98 -86.47
CA CYS A 805 82.49 -30.93 -87.36
C CYS A 805 81.76 -32.29 -87.55
N GLY A 806 81.65 -32.73 -88.81
CA GLY A 806 81.01 -33.98 -89.22
C GLY A 806 79.54 -33.82 -89.61
N ASP A 807 79.02 -32.59 -89.71
CA ASP A 807 77.65 -32.29 -90.13
C ASP A 807 77.47 -32.18 -91.67
N GLY A 808 78.58 -32.09 -92.40
CA GLY A 808 78.64 -32.02 -93.86
C GLY A 808 78.78 -30.60 -94.44
N PHE A 809 78.98 -29.57 -93.63
CA PHE A 809 79.04 -28.16 -94.05
C PHE A 809 80.36 -27.47 -93.65
N VAL A 810 81.45 -27.69 -94.40
CA VAL A 810 82.79 -27.10 -94.15
C VAL A 810 82.75 -25.62 -93.73
N GLN A 811 82.78 -25.33 -92.41
CA GLN A 811 82.64 -23.96 -91.90
C GLN A 811 83.99 -23.23 -91.91
N ALA A 812 83.97 -21.97 -92.37
CA ALA A 812 85.19 -21.18 -92.56
C ALA A 812 85.86 -20.83 -91.21
N ASP A 813 87.18 -21.05 -91.12
CA ASP A 813 88.01 -20.87 -89.93
C ASP A 813 87.65 -21.76 -88.71
N VAL A 814 86.74 -22.72 -88.86
CA VAL A 814 86.40 -23.74 -87.84
C VAL A 814 87.13 -25.07 -88.08
N GLU A 815 87.16 -25.55 -89.33
CA GLU A 815 87.62 -26.92 -89.65
C GLU A 815 88.38 -27.05 -90.98
N GLN A 816 89.05 -28.20 -91.21
CA GLN A 816 89.94 -28.41 -92.38
C GLN A 816 89.41 -29.43 -93.40
N CYS A 817 88.63 -30.41 -92.96
CA CYS A 817 87.89 -31.34 -93.81
C CYS A 817 86.62 -31.78 -93.07
N ASP A 818 85.50 -31.89 -93.79
CA ASP A 818 84.29 -32.58 -93.33
C ASP A 818 83.86 -33.49 -94.50
N ASP A 819 83.54 -34.75 -94.21
CA ASP A 819 83.06 -35.74 -95.18
C ASP A 819 81.66 -36.32 -94.86
N GLY A 820 80.97 -35.74 -93.87
CA GLY A 820 79.62 -36.06 -93.43
C GLY A 820 79.52 -37.31 -92.56
N ASN A 821 80.61 -37.70 -91.89
CA ASN A 821 80.67 -38.94 -91.11
C ASN A 821 81.59 -38.83 -89.86
N ALA A 822 81.64 -39.89 -89.05
CA ALA A 822 82.38 -39.94 -87.80
C ALA A 822 83.23 -41.22 -87.73
N SER A 823 84.31 -41.25 -88.49
CA SER A 823 85.21 -42.41 -88.69
C SER A 823 86.67 -41.98 -88.59
N ASP A 824 87.35 -42.38 -87.53
CA ASP A 824 88.82 -42.18 -87.40
C ASP A 824 89.64 -43.18 -88.23
N GLU A 825 89.01 -44.18 -88.87
CA GLU A 825 89.69 -45.26 -89.60
C GLU A 825 90.01 -44.90 -91.08
N ASP A 826 89.81 -43.64 -91.51
CA ASP A 826 90.03 -43.21 -92.89
C ASP A 826 90.82 -41.88 -93.07
N GLY A 827 90.41 -41.00 -93.98
CA GLY A 827 91.19 -39.85 -94.48
C GLY A 827 90.96 -38.52 -93.75
N CYS A 828 89.88 -38.41 -92.97
CA CYS A 828 89.57 -37.26 -92.13
C CYS A 828 89.08 -37.79 -90.77
N LEU A 829 89.80 -37.49 -89.69
CA LEU A 829 89.43 -37.89 -88.33
C LEU A 829 88.11 -37.24 -87.91
N THR A 830 87.47 -37.80 -86.88
CA THR A 830 86.30 -37.22 -86.17
C THR A 830 86.55 -35.83 -85.56
N THR A 831 87.78 -35.35 -85.58
CA THR A 831 88.19 -33.98 -85.21
C THR A 831 88.40 -33.05 -86.40
N CYS A 832 88.01 -33.46 -87.61
CA CYS A 832 88.13 -32.71 -88.87
C CYS A 832 89.58 -32.30 -89.24
N VAL A 833 90.51 -33.25 -89.03
CA VAL A 833 91.98 -33.18 -89.24
C VAL A 833 92.47 -34.52 -89.82
N ALA A 834 93.63 -34.57 -90.51
CA ALA A 834 94.21 -35.81 -91.06
C ALA A 834 95.16 -36.55 -90.09
N ALA A 835 95.21 -37.89 -90.16
CA ALA A 835 95.80 -38.83 -89.17
C ALA A 835 97.33 -39.13 -89.27
N SER A 836 97.94 -39.75 -88.23
CA SER A 836 99.39 -40.09 -88.17
C SER A 836 99.88 -40.99 -87.00
N CYS A 837 100.70 -42.04 -87.27
CA CYS A 837 101.38 -42.98 -86.31
C CYS A 837 101.72 -42.35 -84.94
N GLY A 838 101.25 -42.99 -83.87
CA GLY A 838 101.36 -42.51 -82.48
C GLY A 838 100.12 -41.77 -81.98
N ASP A 839 99.00 -41.85 -82.70
CA ASP A 839 97.69 -41.28 -82.32
C ASP A 839 96.77 -42.29 -81.60
N GLY A 840 97.15 -43.57 -81.57
CA GLY A 840 96.46 -44.66 -80.90
C GLY A 840 95.51 -45.48 -81.79
N PHE A 841 95.40 -45.15 -83.07
CA PHE A 841 94.54 -45.84 -84.04
C PHE A 841 95.38 -46.54 -85.10
N VAL A 842 95.45 -47.88 -85.05
CA VAL A 842 96.24 -48.67 -86.02
C VAL A 842 95.63 -48.58 -87.43
N GLN A 843 96.14 -47.67 -88.25
CA GLN A 843 95.65 -47.34 -89.58
C GLN A 843 96.12 -48.38 -90.61
N ALA A 844 95.18 -48.91 -91.38
CA ALA A 844 95.44 -49.96 -92.36
C ALA A 844 96.37 -49.48 -93.48
N ASP A 845 97.39 -50.29 -93.79
CA ASP A 845 98.50 -49.97 -94.70
C ASP A 845 99.41 -48.79 -94.26
N VAL A 846 99.31 -48.32 -93.00
CA VAL A 846 100.18 -47.25 -92.43
C VAL A 846 101.20 -47.81 -91.42
N GLU A 847 100.81 -48.61 -90.42
CA GLU A 847 101.73 -49.07 -89.34
C GLU A 847 101.63 -50.56 -88.92
N GLN A 848 102.26 -50.95 -87.80
CA GLN A 848 102.35 -52.35 -87.31
C GLN A 848 101.86 -52.54 -85.86
N CYS A 849 102.15 -51.60 -84.97
CA CYS A 849 101.43 -51.39 -83.72
C CYS A 849 101.43 -49.89 -83.42
N ASP A 850 100.36 -49.41 -82.80
CA ASP A 850 100.28 -48.11 -82.15
C ASP A 850 99.65 -48.37 -80.78
N ASP A 851 100.23 -47.80 -79.73
CA ASP A 851 99.81 -47.88 -78.34
C ASP A 851 99.57 -46.47 -77.73
N GLY A 852 99.36 -45.47 -78.60
CA GLY A 852 98.99 -44.10 -78.26
C GLY A 852 100.14 -43.27 -77.67
N ASN A 853 101.39 -43.67 -77.87
CA ASN A 853 102.53 -42.94 -77.31
C ASN A 853 103.84 -43.11 -78.13
N ALA A 854 104.97 -42.68 -77.54
CA ALA A 854 106.30 -42.69 -78.15
C ALA A 854 107.40 -43.07 -77.14
N SER A 855 107.13 -44.13 -76.37
CA SER A 855 108.03 -44.78 -75.41
C SER A 855 108.92 -45.83 -76.09
N ASP A 856 110.00 -46.25 -75.43
CA ASP A 856 110.82 -47.41 -75.83
C ASP A 856 110.84 -48.49 -74.70
N THR A 857 109.97 -48.37 -73.68
CA THR A 857 110.09 -49.11 -72.40
C THR A 857 108.93 -50.07 -72.08
N ASP A 858 108.18 -50.45 -73.10
CA ASP A 858 106.96 -51.27 -73.02
C ASP A 858 106.85 -52.20 -74.25
N ALA A 859 105.63 -52.55 -74.67
CA ALA A 859 105.39 -53.50 -75.73
C ALA A 859 105.44 -52.91 -77.16
N CYS A 860 105.32 -51.59 -77.37
CA CYS A 860 105.33 -50.98 -78.71
C CYS A 860 106.26 -49.74 -78.76
N VAL A 861 107.55 -49.96 -78.99
CA VAL A 861 108.58 -48.91 -79.11
C VAL A 861 108.24 -47.87 -80.18
N ALA A 862 108.67 -46.62 -79.95
CA ALA A 862 108.31 -45.37 -80.64
C ALA A 862 108.52 -45.30 -82.16
N GLY A 863 109.00 -46.39 -82.77
CA GLY A 863 108.99 -46.63 -84.21
C GLY A 863 107.85 -47.55 -84.67
N CYS A 864 106.75 -47.61 -83.90
CA CYS A 864 105.55 -48.41 -84.12
C CYS A 864 105.85 -49.96 -84.20
N LYS A 865 106.64 -50.55 -83.25
CA LYS A 865 107.21 -51.97 -83.24
C LYS A 865 107.47 -52.60 -81.82
N LEU A 866 107.81 -53.90 -81.67
CA LEU A 866 107.86 -54.65 -80.37
C LEU A 866 109.26 -54.89 -79.69
N ALA A 867 109.33 -55.19 -78.36
CA ALA A 867 110.53 -55.23 -77.45
C ALA A 867 110.91 -56.60 -76.75
N ALA A 868 111.94 -56.67 -75.86
CA ALA A 868 112.40 -57.91 -75.15
C ALA A 868 113.35 -57.80 -73.88
N CYS A 869 113.13 -58.63 -72.82
CA CYS A 869 113.98 -58.83 -71.60
C CYS A 869 115.47 -59.14 -71.94
N GLY A 870 116.42 -58.38 -71.36
CA GLY A 870 117.87 -58.49 -71.56
C GLY A 870 118.53 -57.41 -72.45
N ASP A 871 117.83 -56.33 -72.77
CA ASP A 871 118.32 -55.21 -73.60
C ASP A 871 118.85 -54.00 -72.81
N GLY A 872 118.69 -54.01 -71.48
CA GLY A 872 119.14 -52.96 -70.57
C GLY A 872 118.06 -52.01 -70.05
N PHE A 873 116.78 -52.24 -70.36
CA PHE A 873 115.65 -51.45 -69.85
C PHE A 873 114.60 -52.34 -69.19
N VAL A 874 114.54 -52.36 -67.84
CA VAL A 874 113.58 -53.16 -67.07
C VAL A 874 112.11 -52.84 -67.46
N GLN A 875 111.50 -53.72 -68.26
CA GLN A 875 110.15 -53.56 -68.80
C GLN A 875 109.09 -54.09 -67.82
N ALA A 876 108.28 -53.20 -67.24
CA ALA A 876 107.25 -53.56 -66.28
C ALA A 876 106.24 -54.59 -66.84
N ASP A 877 105.85 -55.56 -66.00
CA ASP A 877 104.99 -56.71 -66.34
C ASP A 877 105.48 -57.66 -67.46
N VAL A 878 106.59 -57.33 -68.15
CA VAL A 878 107.33 -58.24 -69.05
C VAL A 878 108.47 -58.93 -68.28
N GLU A 879 109.19 -58.20 -67.43
CA GLU A 879 110.31 -58.70 -66.61
C GLU A 879 110.46 -57.95 -65.27
N PRO A 880 110.71 -58.65 -64.14
CA PRO A 880 110.89 -58.02 -62.83
C PRO A 880 112.34 -57.63 -62.50
N CYS A 881 113.33 -58.03 -63.31
CA CYS A 881 114.69 -57.46 -63.31
C CYS A 881 115.43 -57.79 -64.61
N ASP A 882 116.29 -56.85 -65.04
CA ASP A 882 117.34 -56.99 -66.05
C ASP A 882 118.65 -56.49 -65.40
N ASP A 883 119.75 -57.23 -65.52
CA ASP A 883 121.09 -56.83 -65.04
C ASP A 883 122.12 -56.62 -66.18
N GLY A 884 121.62 -56.29 -67.37
CA GLY A 884 122.36 -55.98 -68.59
C GLY A 884 123.02 -57.19 -69.24
N ASN A 885 122.67 -58.40 -68.80
CA ASN A 885 123.23 -59.66 -69.29
C ASN A 885 122.30 -60.85 -68.99
N GLY A 886 122.86 -62.06 -68.88
CA GLY A 886 122.13 -63.31 -68.66
C GLY A 886 123.02 -64.31 -67.95
N VAL A 887 123.36 -64.01 -66.71
CA VAL A 887 124.07 -64.89 -65.76
C VAL A 887 123.18 -65.04 -64.51
N ALA A 888 123.43 -66.05 -63.68
CA ALA A 888 122.57 -66.36 -62.53
C ALA A 888 123.34 -66.34 -61.20
N GLY A 889 122.79 -65.59 -60.23
CA GLY A 889 123.19 -65.63 -58.82
C GLY A 889 123.94 -64.40 -58.29
N ASP A 890 124.12 -63.37 -59.12
CA ASP A 890 124.80 -62.11 -58.80
C ASP A 890 123.88 -60.88 -58.72
N GLY A 891 122.66 -60.94 -59.29
CA GLY A 891 121.62 -59.93 -59.09
C GLY A 891 120.25 -60.42 -59.54
N CYS A 892 120.17 -60.84 -60.80
CA CYS A 892 118.97 -61.40 -61.42
C CYS A 892 119.25 -62.87 -61.86
N SER A 893 118.61 -63.34 -62.93
CA SER A 893 118.85 -64.65 -63.54
C SER A 893 118.58 -64.63 -65.04
N GLU A 894 118.99 -65.67 -65.77
CA GLU A 894 118.75 -65.88 -67.21
C GLU A 894 117.25 -65.91 -67.62
N ALA A 895 116.33 -65.80 -66.65
CA ALA A 895 114.89 -65.68 -66.83
C ALA A 895 114.25 -64.59 -65.95
N CYS A 896 115.00 -63.52 -65.64
CA CYS A 896 114.50 -62.27 -65.05
C CYS A 896 113.78 -62.47 -63.65
N LEU A 897 114.47 -62.71 -62.47
CA LEU A 897 113.86 -63.06 -61.11
C LEU A 897 114.65 -62.70 -59.78
N LEU A 898 113.97 -62.68 -58.58
CA LEU A 898 114.38 -62.00 -57.29
C LEU A 898 113.94 -62.66 -55.91
N GLU A 899 113.73 -61.90 -54.79
CA GLU A 899 113.37 -62.32 -53.36
C GLU A 899 112.58 -61.24 -52.51
N GLY A 900 112.14 -61.49 -51.24
CA GLY A 900 111.21 -60.63 -50.42
C GLY A 900 111.31 -60.56 -48.84
N GLY A 901 110.24 -60.16 -48.10
CA GLY A 901 110.27 -59.91 -46.61
C GLY A 901 108.92 -59.59 -45.84
N ALA A 902 108.95 -59.40 -44.49
CA ALA A 902 107.79 -59.25 -43.52
C ALA A 902 108.25 -58.74 -42.09
N ALA A 903 107.51 -58.44 -40.98
CA ALA A 903 106.14 -58.03 -40.50
C ALA A 903 106.22 -57.78 -38.92
N GLY A 904 105.28 -57.38 -38.03
CA GLY A 904 103.85 -56.92 -37.94
C GLY A 904 103.31 -56.94 -36.45
N GLN A 905 102.32 -56.13 -35.99
CA GLN A 905 101.76 -56.11 -34.57
C GLN A 905 100.46 -55.25 -34.33
N GLY A 906 99.75 -55.32 -33.15
CA GLY A 906 98.61 -54.40 -32.77
C GLY A 906 97.74 -54.71 -31.48
N GLY A 907 96.83 -53.79 -31.05
CA GLY A 907 95.83 -53.85 -29.91
C GLY A 907 95.23 -52.44 -29.55
N GLY A 908 94.19 -52.13 -28.72
CA GLY A 908 93.16 -52.79 -27.84
C GLY A 908 93.15 -52.23 -26.37
N GLY A 909 92.11 -51.93 -25.54
CA GLY A 909 90.59 -51.88 -25.44
C GLY A 909 90.20 -51.78 -23.91
N ALA A 910 89.05 -51.43 -23.27
CA ALA A 910 87.62 -50.95 -23.43
C ALA A 910 87.18 -50.27 -22.06
N GLY A 911 85.95 -49.93 -21.57
CA GLY A 911 84.47 -50.02 -21.84
C GLY A 911 83.62 -49.47 -20.62
N GLY A 912 82.25 -49.41 -20.62
CA GLY A 912 81.40 -48.86 -19.48
C GLY A 912 79.85 -49.01 -19.56
N GLN A 913 79.02 -48.70 -18.50
CA GLN A 913 77.54 -49.01 -18.44
C GLN A 913 76.57 -48.30 -17.38
N ASP A 914 75.42 -48.93 -16.97
CA ASP A 914 74.06 -48.37 -16.65
C ASP A 914 73.42 -48.68 -15.23
N THR A 915 72.25 -48.07 -14.88
CA THR A 915 71.10 -48.45 -13.95
C THR A 915 70.68 -47.62 -12.68
N SER A 916 69.37 -47.34 -12.59
CA SER A 916 68.39 -47.12 -11.46
C SER A 916 68.71 -46.57 -10.02
N GLY A 917 67.82 -45.68 -9.50
CA GLY A 917 67.12 -45.91 -8.20
C GLY A 917 67.28 -44.97 -6.97
N GLN A 918 66.34 -44.04 -6.74
CA GLN A 918 65.91 -43.36 -5.47
C GLN A 918 66.90 -42.95 -4.33
N GLY A 919 66.95 -41.62 -4.06
CA GLY A 919 66.67 -41.05 -2.72
C GLY A 919 67.80 -40.50 -1.82
N GLY A 920 67.70 -39.24 -1.38
CA GLY A 920 68.56 -38.65 -0.31
C GLY A 920 68.58 -37.10 -0.32
N ALA A 921 68.59 -36.45 0.86
CA ALA A 921 68.41 -35.00 1.02
C ALA A 921 69.68 -34.20 1.41
N GLY A 922 69.70 -32.90 1.09
CA GLY A 922 70.70 -31.90 1.52
C GLY A 922 71.99 -31.86 0.70
N GLY A 923 72.76 -30.76 0.64
CA GLY A 923 72.57 -29.42 1.22
C GLY A 923 73.88 -28.60 1.15
N ASP A 924 73.79 -27.27 1.00
CA ASP A 924 74.90 -26.27 0.94
C ASP A 924 75.91 -26.43 -0.24
N GLY A 925 76.62 -25.39 -0.72
CA GLY A 925 76.52 -23.94 -0.45
C GLY A 925 77.74 -23.13 -0.98
N ALA A 926 77.52 -21.84 -1.32
CA ALA A 926 78.50 -20.81 -1.76
C ALA A 926 79.27 -21.05 -3.10
N GLY A 927 79.78 -20.05 -3.82
CA GLY A 927 79.75 -18.57 -3.70
C GLY A 927 80.72 -17.92 -4.71
N GLY A 928 80.76 -16.61 -4.96
CA GLY A 928 79.94 -15.48 -4.48
C GLY A 928 80.61 -14.10 -4.75
N GLN A 929 80.02 -13.04 -4.18
CA GLN A 929 80.51 -11.64 -4.03
C GLN A 929 80.45 -10.70 -5.26
N ASP A 930 80.19 -9.38 -5.12
CA ASP A 930 79.86 -8.60 -3.89
C ASP A 930 78.47 -7.89 -3.96
N THR A 931 78.19 -6.59 -4.13
CA THR A 931 78.97 -5.32 -4.22
C THR A 931 78.04 -4.12 -3.87
N SER A 932 78.55 -2.91 -3.58
CA SER A 932 77.80 -1.82 -2.91
C SER A 932 77.69 -0.44 -3.60
N GLY A 933 76.54 0.24 -3.45
CA GLY A 933 76.46 1.55 -2.76
C GLY A 933 76.25 2.89 -3.53
N GLN A 934 75.35 3.74 -2.98
CA GLN A 934 75.29 5.24 -2.97
C GLN A 934 75.27 6.04 -4.31
N GLY A 935 74.75 7.29 -4.43
CA GLY A 935 73.95 8.15 -3.54
C GLY A 935 73.96 9.66 -3.92
N GLY A 936 72.84 10.38 -3.75
CA GLY A 936 72.72 11.87 -3.86
C GLY A 936 72.63 12.48 -5.28
N ALA A 937 72.50 13.81 -5.51
CA ALA A 937 71.88 14.90 -4.73
C ALA A 937 71.91 16.27 -5.50
N GLY A 938 70.82 17.06 -5.50
CA GLY A 938 70.76 18.47 -5.97
C GLY A 938 70.62 18.68 -7.50
N GLY A 939 70.12 19.83 -8.00
CA GLY A 939 69.52 21.00 -7.33
C GLY A 939 69.10 22.12 -8.30
N ASP A 940 68.27 23.06 -7.80
CA ASP A 940 68.00 24.47 -8.21
C ASP A 940 67.91 24.94 -9.69
N GLY A 941 67.02 25.92 -9.98
CA GLY A 941 67.25 26.86 -11.11
C GLY A 941 66.03 27.44 -11.87
N ALA A 942 65.34 28.43 -11.31
CA ALA A 942 64.18 29.12 -11.89
C ALA A 942 64.38 29.93 -13.21
N GLY A 943 63.28 30.27 -13.91
CA GLY A 943 63.11 31.60 -14.55
C GLY A 943 62.49 31.67 -15.96
N GLY A 944 61.74 32.76 -16.24
CA GLY A 944 61.17 33.13 -17.57
C GLY A 944 59.63 32.98 -17.64
N GLN A 945 58.83 34.00 -17.35
CA GLN A 945 58.38 35.10 -18.24
C GLN A 945 57.51 34.62 -19.42
N ASP A 946 56.20 34.91 -19.50
CA ASP A 946 55.51 36.22 -19.57
C ASP A 946 55.57 36.87 -20.97
N THR A 947 54.43 36.87 -21.69
CA THR A 947 53.81 38.07 -22.29
C THR A 947 52.45 37.77 -22.91
N SER A 948 51.64 38.82 -23.10
CA SER A 948 50.27 38.79 -23.65
C SER A 948 50.21 39.18 -25.14
N GLY A 949 49.10 38.82 -25.81
CA GLY A 949 48.77 39.27 -27.17
C GLY A 949 47.25 39.35 -27.38
N GLN A 950 46.76 40.44 -27.97
CA GLN A 950 45.31 40.69 -28.19
C GLN A 950 44.98 40.95 -29.66
N GLY A 951 43.75 40.64 -30.06
CA GLY A 951 43.06 41.22 -31.23
C GLY A 951 42.66 40.20 -32.32
N GLY A 952 41.53 40.36 -33.03
CA GLY A 952 40.42 41.30 -32.79
C GLY A 952 39.53 41.61 -34.00
N ALA A 953 38.30 42.08 -33.70
CA ALA A 953 37.34 42.83 -34.54
C ALA A 953 36.45 42.13 -35.61
N GLY A 954 35.12 42.39 -35.51
CA GLY A 954 34.14 42.41 -36.61
C GLY A 954 33.27 41.15 -36.79
N GLY A 955 31.94 41.22 -36.92
CA GLY A 955 31.00 42.36 -36.75
C GLY A 955 29.59 42.09 -37.31
N GLY A 956 28.55 42.72 -36.74
CA GLY A 956 27.11 42.56 -37.06
C GLY A 956 26.41 41.62 -36.07
N ASP A 957 25.51 42.06 -35.19
CA ASP A 957 24.13 42.57 -35.40
C ASP A 957 23.18 41.54 -36.04
N SER A 958 21.95 41.33 -35.53
CA SER A 958 21.12 42.26 -34.74
C SER A 958 20.22 41.58 -33.67
N SER A 959 20.08 42.26 -32.51
CA SER A 959 18.90 42.33 -31.59
C SER A 959 18.07 41.06 -31.27
N GLY A 960 17.72 40.73 -30.02
CA GLY A 960 17.86 41.37 -28.70
C GLY A 960 16.78 40.76 -27.78
N GLY A 961 17.03 40.38 -26.51
CA GLY A 961 17.31 41.24 -25.36
C GLY A 961 16.00 41.51 -24.58
N ALA A 962 15.92 41.47 -23.25
CA ALA A 962 16.87 41.22 -22.15
C ALA A 962 16.05 40.72 -20.91
N ASP A 963 16.49 40.61 -19.65
CA ASP A 963 17.70 41.05 -18.94
C ASP A 963 17.84 40.31 -17.58
N GLY A 964 19.05 40.28 -16.98
CA GLY A 964 19.36 39.94 -15.56
C GLY A 964 19.01 38.52 -15.04
N GLY A 965 19.87 37.74 -14.36
CA GLY A 965 21.11 38.07 -13.62
C GLY A 965 20.80 38.42 -12.14
N GLU A 966 21.47 37.90 -11.10
CA GLU A 966 22.58 36.95 -10.96
C GLU A 966 22.68 36.57 -9.43
N VAL A 967 23.82 36.05 -8.94
CA VAL A 967 24.30 36.08 -7.52
C VAL A 967 23.88 34.94 -6.54
N GLN A 968 24.72 33.89 -6.56
CA GLN A 968 25.37 33.19 -5.40
C GLN A 968 24.62 32.24 -4.43
N GLY A 969 25.29 31.10 -4.15
CA GLY A 969 25.26 30.35 -2.88
C GLY A 969 24.60 28.94 -2.94
N GLY A 970 25.22 27.84 -2.47
CA GLY A 970 26.61 27.66 -2.04
C GLY A 970 26.86 26.45 -1.11
N ALA A 971 27.40 25.35 -1.68
CA ALA A 971 28.16 24.26 -1.04
C ALA A 971 27.56 23.36 0.09
N GLY A 972 27.90 22.06 0.02
CA GLY A 972 27.82 21.08 1.14
C GLY A 972 26.54 20.23 1.19
N GLY A 973 26.57 18.96 1.61
CA GLY A 973 27.70 18.13 2.07
C GLY A 973 27.34 16.64 2.21
N ASN A 974 28.32 15.80 2.53
CA ASN A 974 28.29 14.33 2.34
C ASN A 974 27.88 13.50 3.59
N ASP A 975 27.53 12.23 3.35
CA ASP A 975 27.63 11.04 4.23
C ASP A 975 26.77 10.87 5.51
N GLY A 976 26.40 9.61 5.81
CA GLY A 976 25.87 9.16 7.13
C GLY A 976 24.67 8.20 7.10
N SER A 977 24.65 7.03 6.44
CA SER A 977 25.43 5.79 6.65
C SER A 977 24.76 4.71 7.55
N GLY A 978 24.61 3.49 7.01
CA GLY A 978 24.36 2.23 7.75
C GLY A 978 22.89 1.71 7.82
N GLY A 979 22.57 0.45 7.50
CA GLY A 979 23.30 -0.58 6.73
C GLY A 979 23.12 -2.03 7.22
N ARG A 980 23.10 -3.00 6.27
CA ARG A 980 23.16 -4.49 6.44
C ARG A 980 21.97 -5.10 7.20
N GLY A 981 21.30 -6.18 6.81
CA GLY A 981 21.48 -7.29 5.85
C GLY A 981 20.33 -8.31 6.14
N ALA A 982 20.25 -9.52 5.58
CA ALA A 982 21.16 -10.27 4.73
C ALA A 982 20.38 -11.35 3.90
N GLN A 983 21.13 -12.26 3.27
CA GLN A 983 20.72 -13.50 2.58
C GLN A 983 19.62 -14.31 3.34
N GLY A 984 18.83 -15.20 2.73
CA GLY A 984 18.86 -15.80 1.38
C GLY A 984 18.54 -17.31 1.49
N GLY A 985 18.13 -18.00 0.41
CA GLY A 985 17.91 -19.46 0.46
C GLY A 985 17.12 -20.08 -0.70
N ASP A 986 17.82 -20.80 -1.58
CA ASP A 986 17.24 -21.62 -2.65
C ASP A 986 16.75 -23.00 -2.16
N ALA A 987 15.72 -23.54 -2.85
CA ALA A 987 15.49 -24.98 -2.95
C ALA A 987 14.54 -25.34 -4.13
N SER A 988 15.07 -26.00 -5.15
CA SER A 988 14.31 -26.77 -6.17
C SER A 988 14.52 -28.28 -5.92
N PRO A 989 14.16 -29.25 -6.81
CA PRO A 989 13.22 -29.24 -7.95
C PRO A 989 12.26 -30.48 -8.03
N GLY A 990 11.29 -30.43 -8.95
CA GLY A 990 10.94 -31.55 -9.86
C GLY A 990 9.99 -32.69 -9.42
N GLY A 991 9.35 -33.34 -10.42
CA GLY A 991 8.63 -34.64 -10.28
C GLY A 991 7.22 -34.69 -10.91
N PRO A 992 6.93 -35.56 -11.91
CA PRO A 992 5.65 -35.53 -12.65
C PRO A 992 4.78 -36.82 -12.62
N GLY A 993 3.48 -36.65 -12.87
CA GLY A 993 2.69 -37.50 -13.79
C GLY A 993 1.82 -38.66 -13.25
N GLY A 994 0.62 -38.82 -13.84
CA GLY A 994 -0.05 -40.13 -14.01
C GLY A 994 -1.47 -40.32 -13.42
N SER A 995 -2.47 -40.46 -14.32
CA SER A 995 -3.60 -41.46 -14.31
C SER A 995 -4.41 -41.78 -13.04
N SER A 996 -5.73 -42.02 -13.08
CA SER A 996 -6.73 -42.01 -14.18
C SER A 996 -8.17 -41.98 -13.62
N ASP A 997 -9.15 -41.82 -14.53
CA ASP A 997 -10.59 -42.15 -14.38
C ASP A 997 -11.41 -41.33 -13.35
N ASP A 998 -12.73 -41.11 -13.48
CA ASP A 998 -13.73 -41.67 -14.42
C ASP A 998 -14.89 -40.65 -14.64
N GLY A 999 -15.66 -40.77 -15.74
CA GLY A 999 -16.93 -40.05 -16.02
C GLY A 999 -16.94 -38.50 -15.96
N GLY A 1000 -17.17 -37.74 -17.05
CA GLY A 1000 -18.26 -37.90 -18.01
C GLY A 1000 -19.60 -37.47 -17.39
N GLY A 1001 -20.19 -36.30 -17.65
CA GLY A 1001 -19.96 -35.31 -18.69
C GLY A 1001 -21.21 -35.17 -19.57
N CYS A 1002 -21.96 -34.07 -19.43
CA CYS A 1002 -23.23 -33.88 -20.17
C CYS A 1002 -23.49 -32.40 -20.46
N GLY A 1003 -23.62 -32.04 -21.73
CA GLY A 1003 -23.87 -30.68 -22.19
C GLY A 1003 -25.22 -30.48 -22.88
N CYS A 1004 -25.77 -29.28 -22.76
CA CYS A 1004 -26.73 -28.57 -23.63
C CYS A 1004 -27.58 -29.36 -24.65
N ARG A 1005 -28.92 -29.17 -24.62
CA ARG A 1005 -29.65 -28.28 -25.59
C ARG A 1005 -31.21 -28.28 -25.48
N VAL A 1006 -31.77 -27.07 -25.31
CA VAL A 1006 -32.82 -26.42 -26.15
C VAL A 1006 -34.32 -26.87 -26.12
N ALA A 1007 -35.19 -25.86 -25.90
CA ALA A 1007 -36.58 -25.62 -26.36
C ALA A 1007 -37.82 -26.29 -25.70
N GLY A 1008 -38.97 -25.57 -25.79
CA GLY A 1008 -40.33 -25.97 -25.36
C GLY A 1008 -40.69 -25.44 -23.95
N ALA A 1009 -41.48 -24.39 -23.68
CA ALA A 1009 -42.68 -23.76 -24.27
C ALA A 1009 -44.02 -24.13 -23.57
N ASP A 1010 -44.58 -23.13 -22.90
CA ASP A 1010 -45.99 -22.81 -22.61
C ASP A 1010 -46.91 -23.61 -21.64
N ASP A 1011 -47.76 -22.82 -20.98
CA ASP A 1011 -49.14 -23.04 -20.48
C ASP A 1011 -49.53 -24.02 -19.35
N SER A 1012 -49.49 -23.47 -18.13
CA SER A 1012 -50.71 -23.08 -17.37
C SER A 1012 -51.47 -24.05 -16.43
N SER A 1013 -51.93 -23.44 -15.33
CA SER A 1013 -53.21 -23.69 -14.60
C SER A 1013 -53.35 -24.79 -13.52
N THR A 1014 -53.68 -24.31 -12.32
CA THR A 1014 -54.62 -24.87 -11.32
C THR A 1014 -54.51 -26.32 -10.79
N ALA A 1015 -54.25 -26.43 -9.48
CA ALA A 1015 -55.01 -27.33 -8.60
C ALA A 1015 -55.10 -26.72 -7.17
N GLN A 1016 -56.27 -26.84 -6.52
CA GLN A 1016 -56.45 -26.53 -5.09
C GLN A 1016 -56.48 -27.84 -4.27
N GLY A 1017 -55.98 -27.80 -3.04
CA GLY A 1017 -56.09 -28.90 -2.08
C GLY A 1017 -56.20 -28.38 -0.65
N ALA A 1018 -57.22 -28.83 0.08
CA ALA A 1018 -57.49 -28.46 1.48
C ALA A 1018 -58.20 -29.63 2.20
N LEU A 1019 -58.36 -29.51 3.53
CA LEU A 1019 -58.91 -30.51 4.49
C LEU A 1019 -57.89 -31.57 4.97
N ALA A 1020 -57.88 -32.03 6.24
CA ALA A 1020 -58.58 -31.51 7.44
C ALA A 1020 -58.06 -32.11 8.79
N LEU A 1021 -58.18 -31.28 9.85
CA LEU A 1021 -58.63 -31.56 11.24
C LEU A 1021 -57.95 -32.64 12.14
N GLY A 1022 -57.70 -32.21 13.40
CA GLY A 1022 -57.69 -33.06 14.61
C GLY A 1022 -56.43 -32.92 15.49
N GLY A 1023 -56.47 -32.55 16.78
CA GLY A 1023 -57.54 -31.92 17.58
C GLY A 1023 -57.65 -32.46 19.02
N LEU A 1024 -57.33 -31.64 20.05
CA LEU A 1024 -57.69 -31.90 21.45
C LEU A 1024 -57.76 -30.60 22.28
N ALA A 1025 -58.73 -30.48 23.20
CA ALA A 1025 -58.86 -29.32 24.10
C ALA A 1025 -59.71 -29.62 25.35
N ILE A 1026 -59.25 -29.17 26.54
CA ILE A 1026 -60.01 -29.08 27.80
C ILE A 1026 -59.46 -27.86 28.58
N ALA A 1027 -60.21 -27.00 29.30
CA ALA A 1027 -61.52 -26.35 29.15
C ALA A 1027 -62.01 -25.81 30.53
N ILE A 1028 -62.86 -24.77 30.49
CA ILE A 1028 -63.53 -24.02 31.61
C ILE A 1028 -62.60 -22.95 32.25
N ALA A 1029 -63.00 -21.73 32.65
CA ALA A 1029 -64.30 -21.00 32.67
C ALA A 1029 -64.26 -19.76 31.70
N ARG A 1030 -65.19 -18.81 31.49
CA ARG A 1030 -66.40 -18.19 32.10
C ARG A 1030 -66.16 -17.14 33.21
N ARG A 1031 -66.71 -15.91 33.16
CA ARG A 1031 -67.92 -15.37 32.46
C ARG A 1031 -67.67 -14.09 31.61
N ARG A 1032 -68.72 -13.65 30.87
CA ARG A 1032 -68.75 -12.53 29.90
C ARG A 1032 -69.54 -11.30 30.40
N ARG A 1033 -69.20 -10.08 29.93
CA ARG A 1033 -70.05 -8.92 29.48
C ARG A 1033 -69.28 -7.58 29.68
N ALA A 1034 -69.45 -6.51 28.89
CA ALA A 1034 -70.24 -6.27 27.66
C ALA A 1034 -69.61 -5.11 26.81
N ARG A 1035 -70.19 -4.84 25.62
CA ARG A 1035 -69.84 -3.70 24.74
C ARG A 1035 -70.25 -2.34 25.33
N ARG A 1036 -69.44 -1.29 25.16
CA ARG A 1036 -69.67 -0.12 24.28
C ARG A 1036 -68.62 0.99 24.51
N SER A 1037 -68.54 1.90 23.54
CA SER A 1037 -67.67 3.09 23.46
C SER A 1037 -66.21 2.81 23.82
#